data_AF-A0AAD6J5L9-F1
#
_entry.id   AF-A0AAD6J5L9-F1
#
_cell.length_a   1.000
_cell.length_b   1.000
_cell.length_c   1.000
_cell.angle_alpha   90.00
_cell.angle_beta   90.00
_cell.angle_gamma   90.00
#
_symmetry.space_group_name_H-M   'P 1'
#
loop_
_entity.id
_entity.type
_entity.pdbx_description
1 polymer ?
#
loop_
_entity_poly.entity_id
_entity_poly.type
_entity_poly.pdbx_seq_one_letter_code
_entity_poly.pdbx_strand_id
1 'polypeptide(L)'
;MSSIIDSIKHKVSGVVAKFTGHHPLDPLTPTEIALAVSIVREAKGQLEYNAVTIAEPKKAEMVAWLADPEHASKPARQAEVVAIDKTSAIWDGIVNLDTKAIVQWEKLEGVQPLITMENLIETDRVIRTDPKVIEQCGILGIAPSDMHKVYADPWTVGYDERFGNAIRLQQAFMYYRPNPDDCQYAFPLDFCPIVNTEAKEVIHIDVPEVRRPLNQIPSNYNPKDIEADGGYRTDIKPLHVTQPQGVSFSIEGREISWQNFKVHVGFNYREGVVLNNITYNDKGTVRPLFYRLSLAEMVVPYGNPEMWHYRKHAFDLGEYGGGYMTNELSLGCDCLGEIHYLDGFFVNRAGDPMTIKNAVCIHEEDAGILFKHTDFRDNSVIVTRGRKLVISHIFTAANYEYCVYWIFHQDGTIQLEIKLTGILNTYAMAPEEDTKGWGTQVHPGEESSPLITYLAYLPAVNAHNHEHLFCLRIDPQIDGHSNTIFQVDATKGDGEVGSKENYHGNAFYAKKTKYTTVAEGIADYDGDTSRTWDIANTNKLHPVSGKPVSYKLVSREVPRLLIKEGGLVSKRAGFARHAIHVTKFALPPLLMFAFVASNQRCQHAACPSTASRFLSVVDLCHANTRADADGQIYPAGRHVPQSSGEPSRGLPEWIAANSAESIDNTDIVLWHTFGLVHFPAPEDFPVMPSEPMSLLLRPRNFFLRNPALDVPPSFSATPSQVKEPGLKKQIVDAADKLSRLAFGETSRQDVAAATACCNDH
;
A
#
# COMPACT_ATOMS: atom_id res chain seq x y z
N MET A 1 0.91 -43.88 -36.23
CA MET A 1 0.12 -43.39 -35.07
C MET A 1 0.84 -43.63 -33.73
N SER A 2 1.43 -44.79 -33.46
CA SER A 2 2.14 -45.05 -32.18
C SER A 2 3.33 -44.12 -31.92
N SER A 3 4.19 -43.84 -32.91
CA SER A 3 5.38 -42.99 -32.72
C SER A 3 5.08 -41.49 -32.48
N ILE A 4 3.90 -41.02 -32.90
CA ILE A 4 3.44 -39.64 -32.67
C ILE A 4 2.89 -39.51 -31.25
N ILE A 5 2.20 -40.54 -30.75
CA ILE A 5 1.69 -40.58 -29.38
C ILE A 5 2.84 -40.66 -28.35
N ASP A 6 3.91 -41.41 -28.65
CA ASP A 6 5.08 -41.49 -27.76
C ASP A 6 5.92 -40.20 -27.77
N SER A 7 6.02 -39.50 -28.91
CA SER A 7 6.65 -38.17 -29.00
C SER A 7 5.86 -37.09 -28.26
N ILE A 8 4.53 -37.17 -28.29
CA ILE A 8 3.65 -36.30 -27.50
C ILE A 8 3.75 -36.63 -26.00
N LYS A 9 3.81 -37.90 -25.60
CA LYS A 9 4.02 -38.28 -24.19
C LYS A 9 5.40 -37.88 -23.67
N HIS A 10 6.45 -37.92 -24.50
CA HIS A 10 7.79 -37.46 -24.11
C HIS A 10 7.91 -35.93 -24.05
N LYS A 11 7.21 -35.20 -24.93
CA LYS A 11 7.11 -33.73 -24.85
C LYS A 11 6.20 -33.26 -23.72
N VAL A 12 5.10 -33.97 -23.45
CA VAL A 12 4.21 -33.67 -22.31
C VAL A 12 4.88 -34.02 -20.99
N SER A 13 5.62 -35.13 -20.88
CA SER A 13 6.42 -35.41 -19.66
C SER A 13 7.61 -34.46 -19.50
N GLY A 14 8.24 -34.02 -20.59
CA GLY A 14 9.31 -33.00 -20.55
C GLY A 14 8.82 -31.57 -20.25
N VAL A 15 7.56 -31.25 -20.56
CA VAL A 15 6.91 -29.96 -20.23
C VAL A 15 6.26 -30.00 -18.83
N VAL A 16 5.75 -31.16 -18.41
CA VAL A 16 5.22 -31.37 -17.04
C VAL A 16 6.35 -31.47 -16.01
N ALA A 17 7.56 -31.86 -16.40
CA ALA A 17 8.70 -31.97 -15.47
C ALA A 17 9.37 -30.63 -15.10
N LYS A 18 9.00 -29.49 -15.71
CA LYS A 18 9.68 -28.20 -15.45
C LYS A 18 9.00 -27.24 -14.48
N PHE A 19 7.76 -27.50 -14.02
CA PHE A 19 7.07 -26.64 -13.04
C PHE A 19 6.18 -27.44 -12.09
N THR A 20 6.78 -28.22 -11.18
CA THR A 20 6.05 -28.99 -10.15
C THR A 20 6.29 -28.51 -8.72
N GLY A 21 6.74 -27.26 -8.54
CA GLY A 21 6.83 -26.63 -7.23
C GLY A 21 6.42 -25.17 -7.27
N HIS A 22 5.57 -24.75 -6.33
CA HIS A 22 5.30 -23.34 -6.04
C HIS A 22 6.61 -22.57 -5.85
N HIS A 23 6.68 -21.33 -6.34
CA HIS A 23 7.77 -20.43 -5.98
C HIS A 23 7.70 -20.18 -4.46
N PRO A 24 8.82 -20.17 -3.71
CA PRO A 24 8.76 -20.06 -2.24
C PRO A 24 8.02 -18.81 -1.71
N LEU A 25 8.01 -17.72 -2.50
CA LEU A 25 7.28 -16.48 -2.20
C LEU A 25 5.82 -16.47 -2.67
N ASP A 26 5.32 -17.52 -3.33
CA ASP A 26 3.91 -17.57 -3.71
C ASP A 26 3.03 -17.48 -2.44
N PRO A 27 1.93 -16.72 -2.45
CA PRO A 27 0.94 -16.77 -1.38
C PRO A 27 0.46 -18.21 -1.14
N LEU A 28 -0.05 -18.48 0.06
CA LEU A 28 -0.63 -19.79 0.34
C LEU A 28 -1.82 -20.04 -0.58
N THR A 29 -1.88 -21.23 -1.16
CA THR A 29 -3.06 -21.69 -1.90
C THR A 29 -4.21 -22.01 -0.94
N PRO A 30 -5.47 -22.08 -1.42
CA PRO A 30 -6.59 -22.53 -0.58
C PRO A 30 -6.35 -23.88 0.10
N THR A 31 -5.69 -24.82 -0.59
CA THR A 31 -5.33 -26.13 -0.02
C THR A 31 -4.30 -26.01 1.09
N GLU A 32 -3.31 -25.13 0.94
CA GLU A 32 -2.29 -24.88 1.98
C GLU A 32 -2.89 -24.18 3.21
N ILE A 33 -3.84 -23.24 3.02
CA ILE A 33 -4.59 -22.60 4.11
C ILE A 33 -5.39 -23.65 4.88
N ALA A 34 -6.16 -24.49 4.18
CA ALA A 34 -6.93 -25.57 4.78
C ALA A 34 -6.03 -26.58 5.53
N LEU A 35 -4.85 -26.88 4.97
CA LEU A 35 -3.86 -27.74 5.61
C LEU A 35 -3.34 -27.11 6.92
N ALA A 36 -2.93 -25.83 6.89
CA ALA A 36 -2.46 -25.12 8.08
C ALA A 36 -3.51 -25.14 9.20
N VAL A 37 -4.76 -24.82 8.85
CA VAL A 37 -5.89 -24.86 9.78
C VAL A 37 -6.13 -26.27 10.31
N SER A 38 -6.05 -27.31 9.47
CA SER A 38 -6.24 -28.69 9.92
C SER A 38 -5.21 -29.11 10.97
N ILE A 39 -3.94 -28.73 10.77
CA ILE A 39 -2.83 -29.03 11.68
C ILE A 39 -3.04 -28.33 13.03
N VAL A 40 -3.42 -27.05 12.99
CA VAL A 40 -3.73 -26.27 14.20
C VAL A 40 -4.93 -26.86 14.93
N ARG A 41 -6.01 -27.19 14.21
CA ARG A 41 -7.24 -27.74 14.78
C ARG A 41 -7.01 -29.09 15.43
N GLU A 42 -6.20 -29.96 14.84
CA GLU A 42 -5.83 -31.26 15.42
C GLU A 42 -5.06 -31.09 16.74
N ALA A 43 -4.12 -30.13 16.80
CA ALA A 43 -3.27 -29.94 17.96
C ALA A 43 -3.88 -29.06 19.07
N LYS A 44 -4.75 -28.11 18.72
CA LYS A 44 -5.24 -27.04 19.62
C LYS A 44 -6.76 -27.04 19.81
N GLY A 45 -7.49 -27.87 19.06
CA GLY A 45 -8.94 -27.90 19.06
C GLY A 45 -9.56 -26.77 18.24
N GLN A 46 -10.83 -26.48 18.51
CA GLN A 46 -11.56 -25.46 17.77
C GLN A 46 -11.17 -24.05 18.25
N LEU A 47 -10.69 -23.24 17.29
CA LEU A 47 -10.31 -21.83 17.44
C LEU A 47 -11.04 -21.02 16.36
N GLU A 48 -11.12 -19.72 16.59
CA GLU A 48 -11.44 -18.75 15.54
C GLU A 48 -10.14 -18.26 14.90
N TYR A 49 -10.14 -18.07 13.57
CA TYR A 49 -8.95 -17.68 12.82
C TYR A 49 -9.06 -16.22 12.38
N ASN A 50 -8.05 -15.42 12.69
CA ASN A 50 -7.97 -14.02 12.30
C ASN A 50 -7.17 -13.85 11.01
N ALA A 51 -6.06 -14.58 10.88
CA ALA A 51 -5.24 -14.61 9.67
C ALA A 51 -4.53 -15.96 9.54
N VAL A 52 -4.43 -16.46 8.30
CA VAL A 52 -3.52 -17.55 7.92
C VAL A 52 -2.85 -17.12 6.62
N THR A 53 -1.55 -16.89 6.66
CA THR A 53 -0.81 -16.34 5.52
C THR A 53 0.57 -16.98 5.37
N ILE A 54 1.23 -16.74 4.23
CA ILE A 54 2.58 -17.23 4.00
C ILE A 54 3.53 -16.60 5.02
N ALA A 55 4.29 -17.42 5.74
CA ALA A 55 5.49 -16.94 6.40
C ALA A 55 6.56 -16.86 5.30
N GLU A 56 6.81 -15.66 4.77
CA GLU A 56 7.84 -15.47 3.74
C GLU A 56 9.15 -16.12 4.22
N PRO A 57 9.90 -16.85 3.38
CA PRO A 57 11.14 -17.46 3.81
C PRO A 57 12.15 -16.41 4.27
N LYS A 58 13.06 -16.80 5.18
CA LYS A 58 14.16 -15.94 5.58
C LYS A 58 14.94 -15.47 4.36
N LYS A 59 15.26 -14.18 4.26
CA LYS A 59 15.98 -13.63 3.10
C LYS A 59 17.26 -14.38 2.78
N ALA A 60 18.03 -14.79 3.78
CA ALA A 60 19.27 -15.53 3.55
C ALA A 60 19.03 -16.89 2.86
N GLU A 61 17.97 -17.61 3.24
CA GLU A 61 17.58 -18.88 2.62
C GLU A 61 17.01 -18.64 1.21
N MET A 62 16.18 -17.61 1.05
CA MET A 62 15.59 -17.24 -0.22
C MET A 62 16.65 -16.80 -1.24
N VAL A 63 17.60 -15.96 -0.84
CA VAL A 63 18.71 -15.49 -1.70
C VAL A 63 19.60 -16.66 -2.11
N ALA A 64 19.91 -17.58 -1.19
CA ALA A 64 20.66 -18.79 -1.52
C ALA A 64 19.92 -19.66 -2.55
N TRP A 65 18.61 -19.81 -2.40
CA TRP A 65 17.79 -20.55 -3.35
C TRP A 65 17.66 -19.85 -4.70
N LEU A 66 17.44 -18.54 -4.74
CA LEU A 66 17.35 -17.75 -5.97
C LEU A 66 18.64 -17.78 -6.80
N ALA A 67 19.80 -17.88 -6.13
CA ALA A 67 21.08 -17.95 -6.81
C ALA A 67 21.33 -19.30 -7.52
N ASP A 68 20.79 -20.40 -6.99
CA ASP A 68 20.94 -21.74 -7.57
C ASP A 68 19.72 -22.64 -7.27
N PRO A 69 18.55 -22.40 -7.90
CA PRO A 69 17.33 -23.13 -7.59
C PRO A 69 17.41 -24.65 -7.86
N GLU A 70 18.36 -25.09 -8.69
CA GLU A 70 18.54 -26.50 -9.07
C GLU A 70 19.29 -27.30 -8.00
N HIS A 71 20.20 -26.67 -7.24
CA HIS A 71 21.05 -27.36 -6.25
C HIS A 71 20.85 -26.86 -4.81
N ALA A 72 20.39 -25.63 -4.61
CA ALA A 72 20.13 -25.10 -3.28
C ALA A 72 18.90 -25.75 -2.65
N SER A 73 18.92 -25.88 -1.32
CA SER A 73 17.76 -26.36 -0.57
C SER A 73 16.61 -25.37 -0.73
N LYS A 74 15.46 -25.87 -1.19
CA LYS A 74 14.24 -25.07 -1.26
C LYS A 74 13.86 -24.62 0.16
N PRO A 75 13.57 -23.32 0.40
CA PRO A 75 13.15 -22.86 1.70
C PRO A 75 11.88 -23.56 2.17
N ALA A 76 11.75 -23.76 3.49
CA ALA A 76 10.61 -24.44 4.08
C ALA A 76 9.31 -23.67 3.79
N ARG A 77 8.25 -24.38 3.44
CA ARG A 77 6.93 -23.79 3.21
C ARG A 77 6.20 -23.66 4.54
N GLN A 78 6.04 -22.43 5.02
CA GLN A 78 5.49 -22.16 6.36
C GLN A 78 4.30 -21.20 6.30
N ALA A 79 3.32 -21.41 7.19
CA ALA A 79 2.16 -20.56 7.35
C ALA A 79 2.21 -19.86 8.71
N GLU A 80 2.03 -18.54 8.72
CA GLU A 80 1.72 -17.79 9.94
C GLU A 80 0.23 -17.90 10.23
N VAL A 81 -0.11 -18.06 11.51
CA VAL A 81 -1.48 -18.20 11.98
C VAL A 81 -1.71 -17.24 13.14
N VAL A 82 -2.74 -16.40 13.04
CA VAL A 82 -3.30 -15.61 14.14
C VAL A 82 -4.66 -16.21 14.48
N ALA A 83 -4.84 -16.63 15.73
CA ALA A 83 -6.05 -17.30 16.19
C ALA A 83 -6.55 -16.76 17.52
N ILE A 84 -7.85 -16.91 17.77
CA ILE A 84 -8.55 -16.48 18.97
C ILE A 84 -9.23 -17.71 19.58
N ASP A 85 -9.01 -17.94 20.88
CA ASP A 85 -9.66 -19.05 21.58
C ASP A 85 -10.97 -18.64 22.26
N LYS A 86 -11.66 -19.61 22.86
CA LYS A 86 -12.98 -19.39 23.52
C LYS A 86 -12.92 -18.48 24.75
N THR A 87 -11.71 -18.17 25.25
CA THR A 87 -11.49 -17.20 26.34
C THR A 87 -11.13 -15.81 25.80
N SER A 88 -11.22 -15.63 24.48
CA SER A 88 -10.78 -14.42 23.75
C SER A 88 -9.28 -14.17 23.84
N ALA A 89 -8.49 -15.18 24.20
CA ALA A 89 -7.04 -15.05 24.17
C ALA A 89 -6.52 -15.15 22.74
N ILE A 90 -5.52 -14.32 22.45
CA ILE A 90 -4.90 -14.20 21.13
C ILE A 90 -3.69 -15.12 21.06
N TRP A 91 -3.53 -15.80 19.93
CA TRP A 91 -2.44 -16.74 19.69
C TRP A 91 -1.79 -16.49 18.34
N ASP A 92 -0.46 -16.44 18.35
CA ASP A 92 0.35 -16.44 17.13
C ASP A 92 1.05 -17.79 16.97
N GLY A 93 1.07 -18.31 15.75
CA GLY A 93 1.70 -19.58 15.44
C GLY A 93 2.38 -19.61 14.08
N ILE A 94 3.37 -20.50 13.95
CA ILE A 94 3.98 -20.85 12.67
C ILE A 94 3.79 -22.36 12.46
N VAL A 95 3.21 -22.71 11.32
CA VAL A 95 2.98 -24.08 10.89
C VAL A 95 3.91 -24.38 9.73
N ASN A 96 4.75 -25.40 9.87
CA ASN A 96 5.54 -25.90 8.75
C ASN A 96 4.69 -26.91 7.96
N LEU A 97 4.35 -26.57 6.71
CA LEU A 97 3.44 -27.35 5.87
C LEU A 97 4.11 -28.62 5.32
N ASP A 98 5.42 -28.60 5.13
CA ASP A 98 6.19 -29.75 4.64
C ASP A 98 6.24 -30.88 5.69
N THR A 99 6.52 -30.51 6.94
CA THR A 99 6.60 -31.44 8.09
C THR A 99 5.27 -31.66 8.80
N LYS A 100 4.24 -30.87 8.45
CA LYS A 100 2.90 -30.86 9.06
C LYS A 100 2.95 -30.66 10.58
N ALA A 101 3.82 -29.77 11.03
CA ALA A 101 4.06 -29.53 12.45
C ALA A 101 3.93 -28.04 12.80
N ILE A 102 3.39 -27.77 13.99
CA ILE A 102 3.43 -26.44 14.59
C ILE A 102 4.83 -26.24 15.16
N VAL A 103 5.60 -25.33 14.57
CA VAL A 103 6.97 -25.02 15.03
C VAL A 103 7.00 -23.89 16.06
N GLN A 104 5.93 -23.09 16.11
CA GLN A 104 5.74 -22.01 17.07
C GLN A 104 4.25 -21.87 17.41
N TRP A 105 3.94 -21.67 18.68
CA TRP A 105 2.60 -21.38 19.17
C TRP A 105 2.71 -20.61 20.49
N GLU A 106 2.23 -19.37 20.50
CA GLU A 106 2.45 -18.45 21.60
C GLU A 106 1.16 -17.71 21.93
N LYS A 107 0.85 -17.63 23.23
CA LYS A 107 -0.26 -16.82 23.74
C LYS A 107 0.24 -15.40 23.88
N LEU A 108 -0.49 -14.44 23.32
CA LEU A 108 -0.15 -13.03 23.41
C LEU A 108 -0.97 -12.35 24.50
N GLU A 109 -0.35 -11.41 25.20
CA GLU A 109 -0.97 -10.61 26.25
C GLU A 109 -0.89 -9.12 25.87
N GLY A 110 -1.95 -8.37 26.18
CA GLY A 110 -1.98 -6.92 25.97
C GLY A 110 -1.91 -6.50 24.51
N VAL A 111 -2.49 -7.28 23.60
CA VAL A 111 -2.59 -6.96 22.17
C VAL A 111 -3.97 -7.37 21.63
N GLN A 112 -4.39 -6.76 20.53
CA GLN A 112 -5.60 -7.11 19.82
C GLN A 112 -5.29 -7.25 18.31
N PRO A 113 -5.74 -8.32 17.65
CA PRO A 113 -5.49 -8.50 16.21
C PRO A 113 -6.46 -7.65 15.39
N LEU A 114 -6.13 -7.44 14.12
CA LEU A 114 -6.93 -6.69 13.14
C LEU A 114 -8.42 -7.10 13.17
N ILE A 115 -9.32 -6.17 12.87
CA ILE A 115 -10.76 -6.40 12.80
C ILE A 115 -11.11 -6.89 11.39
N THR A 116 -11.66 -8.10 11.29
CA THR A 116 -12.02 -8.69 9.98
C THR A 116 -13.39 -8.18 9.51
N MET A 117 -13.69 -8.33 8.22
CA MET A 117 -15.01 -7.97 7.66
C MET A 117 -16.18 -8.68 8.37
N GLU A 118 -15.99 -9.94 8.79
CA GLU A 118 -16.99 -10.65 9.59
C GLU A 118 -17.26 -9.99 10.95
N ASN A 119 -16.24 -9.39 11.59
CA ASN A 119 -16.40 -8.64 12.83
C ASN A 119 -17.16 -7.32 12.60
N LEU A 120 -16.93 -6.63 11.49
CA LEU A 120 -17.62 -5.40 11.13
C LEU A 120 -19.12 -5.67 10.88
N ILE A 121 -19.44 -6.65 10.04
CA ILE A 121 -20.83 -7.02 9.71
C ILE A 121 -21.61 -7.42 10.97
N GLU A 122 -20.98 -8.15 11.90
CA GLU A 122 -21.64 -8.52 13.15
C GLU A 122 -21.92 -7.31 14.04
N THR A 123 -21.01 -6.35 14.09
CA THR A 123 -21.16 -5.14 14.91
C THR A 123 -22.34 -4.29 14.44
N ASP A 124 -22.48 -4.09 13.13
CA ASP A 124 -23.63 -3.42 12.53
C ASP A 124 -24.97 -4.12 12.85
N ARG A 125 -24.99 -5.44 13.02
CA ARG A 125 -26.19 -6.15 13.49
C ARG A 125 -26.47 -5.93 14.97
N VAL A 126 -25.43 -6.02 15.81
CA VAL A 126 -25.55 -5.86 17.27
C VAL A 126 -26.13 -4.50 17.62
N ILE A 127 -25.56 -3.42 17.09
CA ILE A 127 -25.96 -2.05 17.41
C ILE A 127 -27.43 -1.75 17.05
N ARG A 128 -27.95 -2.29 15.94
CA ARG A 128 -29.35 -2.07 15.50
C ARG A 128 -30.38 -2.69 16.44
N THR A 129 -29.97 -3.65 17.27
CA THR A 129 -30.85 -4.35 18.21
C THR A 129 -30.65 -3.94 19.66
N ASP A 130 -29.63 -3.13 19.95
CA ASP A 130 -29.33 -2.70 21.32
C ASP A 130 -30.35 -1.67 21.81
N PRO A 131 -31.01 -1.89 22.97
CA PRO A 131 -32.04 -0.97 23.47
C PRO A 131 -31.56 0.47 23.72
N LYS A 132 -30.29 0.66 24.11
CA LYS A 132 -29.74 2.00 24.38
C LYS A 132 -29.41 2.73 23.08
N VAL A 133 -28.96 2.01 22.05
CA VAL A 133 -28.78 2.57 20.71
C VAL A 133 -30.13 2.99 20.12
N ILE A 134 -31.16 2.14 20.27
CA ILE A 134 -32.53 2.45 19.84
C ILE A 134 -33.06 3.71 20.54
N GLU A 135 -32.79 3.86 21.84
CA GLU A 135 -33.13 5.07 22.59
C GLU A 135 -32.45 6.32 22.03
N GLN A 136 -31.15 6.26 21.71
CA GLN A 136 -30.44 7.39 21.12
C GLN A 136 -30.94 7.75 19.72
N CYS A 137 -31.25 6.75 18.89
CA CYS A 137 -31.93 6.95 17.61
C CYS A 137 -33.30 7.64 17.80
N GLY A 138 -34.07 7.24 18.80
CA GLY A 138 -35.36 7.84 19.15
C GLY A 138 -35.26 9.32 19.52
N ILE A 139 -34.19 9.71 20.25
CA ILE A 139 -33.92 11.12 20.57
C ILE A 139 -33.66 11.95 19.30
N LEU A 140 -33.04 11.36 18.28
CA LEU A 140 -32.81 12.01 16.98
C LEU A 140 -34.03 11.93 16.03
N GLY A 141 -35.17 11.39 16.50
CA GLY A 141 -36.40 11.31 15.73
C GLY A 141 -36.57 10.04 14.88
N ILE A 142 -35.72 9.03 15.07
CA ILE A 142 -35.82 7.74 14.35
C ILE A 142 -36.64 6.76 15.19
N ALA A 143 -37.76 6.28 14.65
CA ALA A 143 -38.63 5.35 15.36
C ALA A 143 -37.96 3.97 15.54
N PRO A 144 -38.24 3.22 16.63
CA PRO A 144 -37.73 1.85 16.80
C PRO A 144 -38.06 0.90 15.63
N SER A 145 -39.17 1.12 14.92
CA SER A 145 -39.54 0.35 13.71
C SER A 145 -38.63 0.63 12.51
N ASP A 146 -37.90 1.75 12.51
CA ASP A 146 -37.01 2.19 11.43
C ASP A 146 -35.54 1.82 11.67
N MET A 147 -35.20 1.00 12.67
CA MET A 147 -33.82 0.58 12.91
C MET A 147 -33.18 -0.20 11.74
N HIS A 148 -33.98 -0.74 10.83
CA HIS A 148 -33.49 -1.32 9.57
C HIS A 148 -32.88 -0.27 8.62
N LYS A 149 -33.21 1.01 8.81
CA LYS A 149 -32.66 2.17 8.09
C LYS A 149 -31.47 2.80 8.80
N VAL A 150 -31.14 2.37 10.02
CA VAL A 150 -29.94 2.79 10.73
C VAL A 150 -28.80 1.90 10.27
N TYR A 151 -27.68 2.52 9.91
CA TYR A 151 -26.46 1.85 9.49
C TYR A 151 -25.32 2.31 10.40
N ALA A 152 -24.27 1.51 10.49
CA ALA A 152 -23.01 2.00 11.01
C ALA A 152 -21.85 1.56 10.13
N ASP A 153 -20.79 2.36 10.16
CA ASP A 153 -19.45 1.91 9.81
C ASP A 153 -18.72 1.58 11.11
N PRO A 154 -18.59 0.30 11.48
CA PRO A 154 -17.82 -0.10 12.64
C PRO A 154 -16.34 0.04 12.34
N TRP A 155 -15.63 0.68 13.24
CA TRP A 155 -14.18 0.88 13.18
C TRP A 155 -13.57 0.19 14.39
N THR A 156 -12.27 -0.15 14.31
CA THR A 156 -11.46 -0.29 15.52
C THR A 156 -11.71 0.89 16.44
N VAL A 157 -11.70 0.69 17.76
CA VAL A 157 -11.73 1.82 18.69
C VAL A 157 -10.46 2.70 18.55
N GLY A 158 -9.46 2.26 17.77
CA GLY A 158 -8.16 2.88 17.66
C GLY A 158 -7.42 2.67 18.97
N TYR A 159 -7.58 3.61 19.89
CA TYR A 159 -7.25 3.42 21.30
C TYR A 159 -8.13 4.30 22.18
N ASP A 160 -8.64 3.73 23.26
CA ASP A 160 -9.42 4.43 24.27
C ASP A 160 -8.90 4.07 25.65
N GLU A 161 -8.41 5.08 26.37
CA GLU A 161 -7.79 4.91 27.69
C GLU A 161 -8.75 4.39 28.76
N ARG A 162 -10.06 4.54 28.57
CA ARG A 162 -11.08 4.02 29.49
C ARG A 162 -11.10 2.49 29.54
N PHE A 163 -10.72 1.85 28.43
CA PHE A 163 -10.83 0.40 28.25
C PHE A 163 -9.50 -0.29 27.98
N GLY A 164 -8.49 0.44 27.48
CA GLY A 164 -7.19 -0.12 27.12
C GLY A 164 -7.32 -1.19 26.04
N ASN A 165 -6.67 -2.34 26.26
CA ASN A 165 -6.58 -3.45 25.30
C ASN A 165 -6.95 -4.82 25.89
N ALA A 166 -7.56 -4.85 27.08
CA ALA A 166 -7.91 -6.09 27.77
C ALA A 166 -9.13 -6.80 27.14
N ILE A 167 -10.00 -6.04 26.49
CA ILE A 167 -11.16 -6.52 25.73
C ILE A 167 -11.08 -5.94 24.31
N ARG A 168 -11.59 -6.68 23.33
CA ARG A 168 -11.51 -6.29 21.91
C ARG A 168 -12.69 -5.42 21.53
N LEU A 169 -12.42 -4.19 21.10
CA LEU A 169 -13.42 -3.14 20.94
C LEU A 169 -13.48 -2.57 19.53
N GLN A 170 -14.70 -2.28 19.13
CA GLN A 170 -15.02 -1.44 17.98
C GLN A 170 -15.79 -0.20 18.44
N GLN A 171 -15.70 0.88 17.66
CA GLN A 171 -16.56 2.05 17.77
C GLN A 171 -17.41 2.15 16.49
N ALA A 172 -18.69 2.48 16.61
CA ALA A 172 -19.60 2.53 15.47
C ALA A 172 -19.92 3.98 15.09
N PHE A 173 -19.53 4.42 13.89
CA PHE A 173 -20.00 5.68 13.33
C PHE A 173 -21.37 5.47 12.72
N MET A 174 -22.36 6.14 13.29
CA MET A 174 -23.76 5.87 13.04
C MET A 174 -24.29 6.76 11.91
N TYR A 175 -25.06 6.17 11.00
CA TYR A 175 -25.69 6.85 9.88
C TYR A 175 -27.15 6.39 9.72
N TYR A 176 -27.90 7.11 8.89
CA TYR A 176 -29.27 6.76 8.54
C TYR A 176 -29.47 6.74 7.03
N ARG A 177 -30.36 5.88 6.54
CA ARG A 177 -30.76 5.85 5.13
C ARG A 177 -32.28 5.92 5.05
N PRO A 178 -32.88 7.08 4.75
CA PRO A 178 -34.32 7.20 4.57
C PRO A 178 -34.86 6.16 3.57
N ASN A 179 -34.12 5.94 2.48
CA ASN A 179 -34.29 4.87 1.50
C ASN A 179 -33.03 4.01 1.39
N PRO A 180 -33.13 2.71 1.09
CA PRO A 180 -31.96 1.81 1.03
C PRO A 180 -30.83 2.25 0.10
N ASP A 181 -31.17 2.96 -0.99
CA ASP A 181 -30.24 3.44 -2.02
C ASP A 181 -29.62 4.81 -1.69
N ASP A 182 -30.00 5.41 -0.55
CA ASP A 182 -29.48 6.72 -0.17
C ASP A 182 -28.01 6.62 0.28
N CYS A 183 -27.22 7.63 -0.09
CA CYS A 183 -25.89 7.82 0.45
C CYS A 183 -25.96 8.13 1.95
N GLN A 184 -25.64 7.15 2.79
CA GLN A 184 -25.75 7.28 4.25
C GLN A 184 -24.92 8.42 4.83
N TYR A 185 -23.83 8.81 4.15
CA TYR A 185 -22.91 9.85 4.60
C TYR A 185 -23.51 11.26 4.53
N ALA A 186 -24.66 11.43 3.86
CA ALA A 186 -25.45 12.64 3.96
C ALA A 186 -26.26 12.72 5.27
N PHE A 187 -26.35 11.61 6.02
CA PHE A 187 -27.20 11.46 7.20
C PHE A 187 -26.45 10.91 8.43
N PRO A 188 -25.33 11.54 8.84
CA PRO A 188 -24.61 11.12 10.05
C PRO A 188 -25.46 11.36 11.29
N LEU A 189 -25.37 10.45 12.27
CA LEU A 189 -25.94 10.61 13.60
C LEU A 189 -24.86 11.14 14.57
N ASP A 190 -25.29 11.69 15.70
CA ASP A 190 -24.42 12.46 16.58
C ASP A 190 -23.71 11.66 17.69
N PHE A 191 -24.04 10.38 17.87
CA PHE A 191 -23.51 9.53 18.94
C PHE A 191 -22.71 8.33 18.40
N CYS A 192 -21.85 7.75 19.24
CA CYS A 192 -20.93 6.66 18.86
C CYS A 192 -20.96 5.50 19.88
N PRO A 193 -21.60 4.37 19.54
CA PRO A 193 -21.55 3.15 20.36
C PRO A 193 -20.16 2.52 20.40
N ILE A 194 -19.77 1.99 21.56
CA ILE A 194 -18.57 1.17 21.78
C ILE A 194 -19.03 -0.28 21.99
N VAL A 195 -18.51 -1.18 21.17
CA VAL A 195 -18.97 -2.58 21.09
C VAL A 195 -17.82 -3.51 21.45
N ASN A 196 -18.09 -4.44 22.36
CA ASN A 196 -17.20 -5.57 22.61
C ASN A 196 -17.40 -6.61 21.50
N THR A 197 -16.39 -6.78 20.64
CA THR A 197 -16.42 -7.63 19.45
C THR A 197 -16.71 -9.09 19.79
N GLU A 198 -16.14 -9.59 20.89
CA GLU A 198 -16.20 -11.00 21.26
C GLU A 198 -17.50 -11.32 22.02
N ALA A 199 -17.87 -10.46 22.97
CA ALA A 199 -19.11 -10.60 23.74
C ALA A 199 -20.36 -10.17 22.95
N LYS A 200 -20.19 -9.47 21.82
CA LYS A 200 -21.25 -8.96 20.96
C LYS A 200 -22.25 -8.07 21.70
N GLU A 201 -21.72 -7.16 22.49
CA GLU A 201 -22.49 -6.26 23.35
C GLU A 201 -22.05 -4.81 23.19
N VAL A 202 -23.01 -3.88 23.26
CA VAL A 202 -22.72 -2.45 23.39
C VAL A 202 -22.38 -2.17 24.87
N ILE A 203 -21.12 -1.82 25.14
CA ILE A 203 -20.63 -1.58 26.50
C ILE A 203 -20.75 -0.11 26.91
N HIS A 204 -20.74 0.80 25.93
CA HIS A 204 -20.81 2.24 26.15
C HIS A 204 -21.39 2.94 24.92
N ILE A 205 -21.90 4.16 25.10
CA ILE A 205 -22.29 5.04 24.00
C ILE A 205 -21.77 6.43 24.32
N ASP A 206 -20.85 6.93 23.49
CA ASP A 206 -20.40 8.31 23.56
C ASP A 206 -21.48 9.21 22.94
N VAL A 207 -22.07 10.08 23.76
CA VAL A 207 -23.09 11.04 23.35
C VAL A 207 -22.53 12.46 23.55
N PRO A 208 -22.57 13.34 22.55
CA PRO A 208 -22.07 14.71 22.68
C PRO A 208 -22.93 15.51 23.65
N GLU A 209 -22.32 16.52 24.30
CA GLU A 209 -23.05 17.44 25.19
C GLU A 209 -24.13 18.22 24.43
N VAL A 210 -23.82 18.62 23.19
CA VAL A 210 -24.74 19.29 22.29
C VAL A 210 -25.24 18.28 21.26
N ARG A 211 -26.56 18.05 21.27
CA ARG A 211 -27.22 17.14 20.33
C ARG A 211 -27.38 17.81 18.97
N ARG A 212 -27.17 17.06 17.90
CA ARG A 212 -27.25 17.53 16.51
C ARG A 212 -28.38 16.77 15.81
N PRO A 213 -29.41 17.47 15.27
CA PRO A 213 -30.54 16.78 14.67
C PRO A 213 -30.12 16.01 13.40
N LEU A 214 -30.87 14.98 13.05
CA LEU A 214 -30.70 14.23 11.80
C LEU A 214 -30.92 15.15 10.59
N ASN A 215 -29.95 15.20 9.66
CA ASN A 215 -30.13 15.85 8.37
C ASN A 215 -31.27 15.18 7.58
N GLN A 216 -31.98 15.96 6.76
CA GLN A 216 -33.13 15.47 5.98
C GLN A 216 -32.91 15.54 4.46
N ILE A 217 -31.79 16.11 4.01
CA ILE A 217 -31.52 16.33 2.58
C ILE A 217 -30.60 15.22 2.04
N PRO A 218 -31.06 14.37 1.10
CA PRO A 218 -30.21 13.37 0.47
C PRO A 218 -29.16 14.00 -0.44
N SER A 219 -28.07 13.26 -0.67
CA SER A 219 -27.04 13.60 -1.65
C SER A 219 -26.62 12.30 -2.35
N ASN A 220 -27.37 11.93 -3.38
CA ASN A 220 -27.22 10.65 -4.06
C ASN A 220 -26.51 10.82 -5.40
N TYR A 221 -25.75 9.82 -5.80
CA TYR A 221 -24.95 9.80 -7.04
C TYR A 221 -25.31 8.61 -7.95
N ASN A 222 -26.39 7.89 -7.63
CA ASN A 222 -26.83 6.74 -8.40
C ASN A 222 -27.45 7.19 -9.73
N PRO A 223 -27.46 6.34 -10.78
CA PRO A 223 -28.01 6.72 -12.08
C PRO A 223 -29.43 7.29 -12.06
N LYS A 224 -30.32 6.72 -11.24
CA LYS A 224 -31.70 7.21 -11.13
C LYS A 224 -31.77 8.66 -10.62
N ASP A 225 -30.87 9.03 -9.71
CA ASP A 225 -30.87 10.32 -9.04
C ASP A 225 -30.24 11.38 -9.94
N ILE A 226 -29.16 11.02 -10.67
CA ILE A 226 -28.55 11.89 -11.69
C ILE A 226 -29.49 12.12 -12.89
N GLU A 227 -30.23 11.08 -13.33
CA GLU A 227 -31.24 11.25 -14.38
C GLU A 227 -32.39 12.18 -13.96
N ALA A 228 -32.74 12.19 -12.67
CA ALA A 228 -33.70 13.13 -12.12
C ALA A 228 -33.13 14.58 -12.04
N ASP A 229 -31.82 14.73 -11.85
CA ASP A 229 -31.09 16.00 -11.78
C ASP A 229 -30.52 16.47 -13.15
N GLY A 230 -31.27 16.23 -14.23
CA GLY A 230 -30.92 16.74 -15.57
C GLY A 230 -30.11 15.80 -16.46
N GLY A 231 -29.76 14.60 -15.98
CA GLY A 231 -29.20 13.52 -16.79
C GLY A 231 -27.71 13.58 -17.07
N TYR A 232 -27.20 12.51 -17.69
CA TYR A 232 -25.78 12.38 -18.00
C TYR A 232 -25.36 13.17 -19.25
N ARG A 233 -24.08 13.54 -19.29
CA ARG A 233 -23.44 14.11 -20.48
C ARG A 233 -23.54 13.12 -21.65
N THR A 234 -23.92 13.62 -22.84
CA THR A 234 -24.16 12.80 -24.03
C THR A 234 -23.08 12.93 -25.10
N ASP A 235 -22.03 13.71 -24.84
CA ASP A 235 -20.94 14.02 -25.78
C ASP A 235 -19.67 13.16 -25.56
N ILE A 236 -19.69 12.25 -24.59
CA ILE A 236 -18.59 11.31 -24.32
C ILE A 236 -18.60 10.22 -25.42
N LYS A 237 -17.55 10.20 -26.24
CA LYS A 237 -17.37 9.20 -27.30
C LYS A 237 -16.60 7.97 -26.77
N PRO A 238 -16.89 6.76 -27.28
CA PRO A 238 -16.15 5.56 -26.87
C PRO A 238 -14.64 5.67 -27.12
N LEU A 239 -13.85 5.18 -26.16
CA LEU A 239 -12.41 4.99 -26.27
C LEU A 239 -12.10 3.49 -26.24
N HIS A 240 -11.68 2.93 -27.38
CA HIS A 240 -11.32 1.52 -27.47
C HIS A 240 -9.81 1.32 -27.34
N VAL A 241 -9.39 0.57 -26.32
CA VAL A 241 -8.00 0.11 -26.13
C VAL A 241 -7.96 -1.38 -26.47
N THR A 242 -7.16 -1.77 -27.46
CA THR A 242 -7.08 -3.16 -27.93
C THR A 242 -5.64 -3.56 -28.20
N GLN A 243 -5.27 -4.82 -27.93
CA GLN A 243 -3.99 -5.39 -28.33
C GLN A 243 -4.21 -6.64 -29.20
N PRO A 244 -4.40 -6.48 -30.52
CA PRO A 244 -4.82 -7.58 -31.41
C PRO A 244 -3.78 -8.69 -31.57
N GLN A 245 -2.55 -8.49 -31.09
CA GLN A 245 -1.47 -9.47 -31.09
C GLN A 245 -1.14 -9.99 -29.68
N GLY A 246 -2.00 -9.67 -28.69
CA GLY A 246 -1.76 -9.93 -27.27
C GLY A 246 -0.86 -8.89 -26.61
N VAL A 247 -0.54 -9.18 -25.35
CA VAL A 247 0.30 -8.36 -24.48
C VAL A 247 1.80 -8.62 -24.70
N SER A 248 2.64 -7.66 -24.31
CA SER A 248 4.11 -7.76 -24.43
C SER A 248 4.79 -8.30 -23.16
N PHE A 249 4.03 -8.57 -22.09
CA PHE A 249 4.52 -9.27 -20.91
C PHE A 249 4.22 -10.76 -20.99
N SER A 250 5.02 -11.57 -20.30
CA SER A 250 4.76 -13.00 -20.08
C SER A 250 4.67 -13.29 -18.59
N ILE A 251 3.80 -14.21 -18.21
CA ILE A 251 3.60 -14.62 -16.82
C ILE A 251 3.88 -16.12 -16.68
N GLU A 252 4.71 -16.45 -15.70
CA GLU A 252 5.03 -17.82 -15.30
C GLU A 252 4.76 -17.97 -13.80
N GLY A 253 3.65 -18.63 -13.45
CA GLY A 253 3.13 -18.61 -12.08
C GLY A 253 2.77 -17.18 -11.66
N ARG A 254 3.56 -16.61 -10.74
CA ARG A 254 3.44 -15.21 -10.28
C ARG A 254 4.63 -14.34 -10.68
N GLU A 255 5.55 -14.85 -11.50
CA GLU A 255 6.63 -14.05 -12.07
C GLU A 255 6.21 -13.41 -13.39
N ILE A 256 6.36 -12.09 -13.50
CA ILE A 256 6.11 -11.31 -14.70
C ILE A 256 7.45 -10.94 -15.33
N SER A 257 7.59 -11.17 -16.63
CA SER A 257 8.70 -10.65 -17.44
C SER A 257 8.17 -9.64 -18.46
N TRP A 258 8.70 -8.42 -18.46
CA TRP A 258 8.26 -7.34 -19.34
C TRP A 258 9.38 -6.32 -19.56
N GLN A 259 9.69 -6.01 -20.83
CA GLN A 259 10.64 -4.95 -21.22
C GLN A 259 11.92 -4.93 -20.35
N ASN A 260 12.58 -6.09 -20.28
CA ASN A 260 13.78 -6.37 -19.47
C ASN A 260 13.57 -6.49 -17.94
N PHE A 261 12.44 -6.06 -17.39
CA PHE A 261 12.11 -6.35 -15.99
C PHE A 261 11.71 -7.82 -15.80
N LYS A 262 12.07 -8.36 -14.64
CA LYS A 262 11.44 -9.55 -14.05
C LYS A 262 11.05 -9.25 -12.61
N VAL A 263 9.83 -9.59 -12.21
CA VAL A 263 9.28 -9.34 -10.87
C VAL A 263 8.36 -10.48 -10.44
N HIS A 264 8.43 -10.91 -9.18
CA HIS A 264 7.47 -11.81 -8.56
C HIS A 264 6.36 -10.99 -7.86
N VAL A 265 5.10 -11.36 -8.07
CA VAL A 265 3.92 -10.68 -7.51
C VAL A 265 3.27 -11.51 -6.41
N GLY A 266 3.62 -11.20 -5.16
CA GLY A 266 2.98 -11.68 -3.95
C GLY A 266 1.68 -10.95 -3.64
N PHE A 267 0.92 -11.51 -2.70
CA PHE A 267 -0.29 -10.90 -2.15
C PHE A 267 -0.55 -11.46 -0.75
N ASN A 268 -0.82 -10.59 0.23
CA ASN A 268 -1.18 -11.02 1.59
C ASN A 268 -2.34 -10.20 2.17
N TYR A 269 -2.88 -10.65 3.29
CA TYR A 269 -4.11 -10.09 3.89
C TYR A 269 -3.94 -8.64 4.36
N ARG A 270 -2.70 -8.21 4.64
CA ARG A 270 -2.39 -6.93 5.28
C ARG A 270 -1.93 -5.87 4.30
N GLU A 271 -0.87 -6.15 3.56
CA GLU A 271 -0.20 -5.21 2.66
C GLU A 271 -0.86 -5.15 1.26
N GLY A 272 -1.71 -6.14 0.94
CA GLY A 272 -2.18 -6.33 -0.42
C GLY A 272 -1.04 -6.81 -1.32
N VAL A 273 -0.79 -6.12 -2.43
CA VAL A 273 0.30 -6.45 -3.38
C VAL A 273 1.68 -6.26 -2.75
N VAL A 274 2.51 -7.30 -2.85
CA VAL A 274 3.93 -7.28 -2.48
C VAL A 274 4.76 -7.67 -3.71
N LEU A 275 5.76 -6.86 -4.06
CA LEU A 275 6.64 -7.13 -5.19
C LEU A 275 7.98 -7.64 -4.70
N ASN A 276 8.42 -8.78 -5.21
CA ASN A 276 9.67 -9.41 -4.80
C ASN A 276 10.62 -9.68 -5.97
N ASN A 277 11.91 -9.82 -5.64
CA ASN A 277 12.97 -10.24 -6.55
C ASN A 277 12.96 -9.48 -7.88
N ILE A 278 12.93 -8.15 -7.80
CA ILE A 278 12.87 -7.27 -8.97
C ILE A 278 14.25 -7.19 -9.60
N THR A 279 14.35 -7.57 -10.86
CA THR A 279 15.60 -7.53 -11.63
C THR A 279 15.40 -6.86 -12.98
N TYR A 280 16.50 -6.42 -13.59
CA TYR A 280 16.54 -5.85 -14.93
C TYR A 280 17.60 -6.55 -15.78
N ASN A 281 17.23 -7.02 -16.97
CA ASN A 281 18.13 -7.60 -17.96
C ASN A 281 18.83 -6.49 -18.78
N ASP A 282 20.02 -6.09 -18.33
CA ASP A 282 20.88 -5.16 -19.04
C ASP A 282 21.71 -5.91 -20.09
N LYS A 283 21.10 -6.13 -21.26
CA LYS A 283 21.75 -6.70 -22.46
C LYS A 283 22.44 -8.05 -22.21
N GLY A 284 21.73 -8.94 -21.55
CA GLY A 284 22.19 -10.29 -21.18
C GLY A 284 22.72 -10.37 -19.75
N THR A 285 22.98 -9.24 -19.08
CA THR A 285 23.35 -9.22 -17.66
C THR A 285 22.12 -8.93 -16.81
N VAL A 286 21.62 -9.94 -16.09
CA VAL A 286 20.53 -9.74 -15.12
C VAL A 286 21.09 -9.05 -13.88
N ARG A 287 20.58 -7.86 -13.59
CA ARG A 287 21.03 -7.02 -12.48
C ARG A 287 19.89 -6.84 -11.47
N PRO A 288 20.10 -7.13 -10.18
CA PRO A 288 19.07 -6.95 -9.17
C PRO A 288 18.81 -5.46 -8.90
N LEU A 289 17.56 -5.16 -8.56
CA LEU A 289 17.09 -3.82 -8.20
C LEU A 289 16.58 -3.79 -6.76
N PHE A 290 15.54 -4.57 -6.46
CA PHE A 290 14.88 -4.58 -5.16
C PHE A 290 14.52 -6.01 -4.78
N TYR A 291 14.80 -6.39 -3.53
CA TYR A 291 14.40 -7.69 -3.00
C TYR A 291 12.91 -7.71 -2.66
N ARG A 292 12.39 -6.62 -2.07
CA ARG A 292 10.98 -6.47 -1.68
C ARG A 292 10.52 -5.02 -1.71
N LEU A 293 9.35 -4.74 -2.30
CA LEU A 293 8.63 -3.47 -2.23
C LEU A 293 7.18 -3.71 -1.77
N SER A 294 6.69 -2.93 -0.80
CA SER A 294 5.29 -2.98 -0.36
C SER A 294 4.86 -1.71 0.38
N LEU A 295 3.54 -1.50 0.48
CA LEU A 295 2.97 -0.61 1.49
C LEU A 295 2.86 -1.40 2.80
N ALA A 296 3.70 -1.05 3.78
CA ALA A 296 3.81 -1.81 5.02
C ALA A 296 2.85 -1.33 6.11
N GLU A 297 2.42 -0.07 6.04
CA GLU A 297 1.40 0.49 6.92
C GLU A 297 0.80 1.77 6.32
N MET A 298 -0.31 2.22 6.88
CA MET A 298 -0.80 3.60 6.72
C MET A 298 -1.44 4.11 8.00
N VAL A 299 -1.69 5.41 8.08
CA VAL A 299 -2.48 6.03 9.15
C VAL A 299 -3.28 7.21 8.59
N VAL A 300 -4.55 7.33 9.01
CA VAL A 300 -5.48 8.39 8.56
C VAL A 300 -5.94 9.27 9.73
N PRO A 301 -5.08 10.14 10.29
CA PRO A 301 -5.41 10.94 11.47
C PRO A 301 -6.35 12.10 11.14
N TYR A 302 -7.44 12.20 11.89
CA TYR A 302 -8.36 13.34 11.82
C TYR A 302 -7.97 14.47 12.78
N GLY A 303 -8.23 15.71 12.37
CA GLY A 303 -7.79 16.93 13.04
C GLY A 303 -8.80 17.62 13.94
N ASN A 304 -10.01 17.08 14.15
CA ASN A 304 -11.01 17.70 15.02
C ASN A 304 -10.72 17.36 16.51
N PRO A 305 -10.48 18.35 17.38
CA PRO A 305 -10.15 18.13 18.79
C PRO A 305 -11.37 17.93 19.70
N GLU A 306 -12.61 18.08 19.21
CA GLU A 306 -13.80 17.75 19.99
C GLU A 306 -13.72 16.30 20.49
N MET A 307 -14.19 16.09 21.73
CA MET A 307 -14.01 14.84 22.45
C MET A 307 -14.50 13.66 21.62
N TRP A 308 -13.79 12.54 21.75
CA TRP A 308 -13.96 11.25 21.05
C TRP A 308 -13.45 11.20 19.60
N HIS A 309 -13.47 12.30 18.84
CA HIS A 309 -12.94 12.28 17.47
C HIS A 309 -11.44 12.01 17.38
N TYR A 310 -10.70 12.21 18.47
CA TYR A 310 -9.30 11.80 18.57
C TYR A 310 -9.08 10.31 18.26
N ARG A 311 -10.11 9.45 18.34
CA ARG A 311 -10.05 8.03 17.99
C ARG A 311 -10.14 7.75 16.48
N LYS A 312 -10.43 8.77 15.67
CA LYS A 312 -10.40 8.68 14.20
C LYS A 312 -8.96 8.85 13.72
N HIS A 313 -8.23 7.74 13.68
CA HIS A 313 -6.86 7.66 13.18
C HIS A 313 -6.55 6.23 12.71
N ALA A 314 -7.38 5.72 11.81
CA ALA A 314 -7.32 4.34 11.37
C ALA A 314 -5.96 4.01 10.76
N PHE A 315 -5.40 2.87 11.16
CA PHE A 315 -4.25 2.26 10.49
C PHE A 315 -4.79 1.19 9.54
N ASP A 316 -5.27 1.59 8.37
CA ASP A 316 -6.14 0.72 7.57
C ASP A 316 -5.49 -0.64 7.23
N LEU A 317 -4.18 -0.67 6.97
CA LEU A 317 -3.48 -1.94 6.73
C LEU A 317 -3.36 -2.75 8.04
N GLY A 318 -2.88 -2.15 9.13
CA GLY A 318 -2.68 -2.85 10.40
C GLY A 318 -3.92 -3.20 11.21
N GLU A 319 -5.03 -2.48 11.02
CA GLU A 319 -6.27 -2.64 11.77
C GLU A 319 -7.36 -3.37 11.00
N TYR A 320 -7.31 -3.43 9.65
CA TYR A 320 -8.32 -4.10 8.82
C TYR A 320 -7.73 -4.99 7.72
N GLY A 321 -6.59 -4.59 7.15
CA GLY A 321 -5.85 -5.34 6.14
C GLY A 321 -6.24 -4.97 4.71
N GLY A 322 -5.32 -4.32 3.97
CA GLY A 322 -5.56 -3.91 2.57
C GLY A 322 -5.83 -5.07 1.63
N GLY A 323 -5.35 -6.28 1.96
CA GLY A 323 -5.72 -7.49 1.23
C GLY A 323 -7.13 -7.98 1.56
N TYR A 324 -7.51 -8.00 2.84
CA TYR A 324 -8.87 -8.36 3.27
C TYR A 324 -9.94 -7.40 2.73
N MET A 325 -9.58 -6.12 2.57
CA MET A 325 -10.45 -5.06 2.05
C MET A 325 -10.44 -4.95 0.53
N THR A 326 -9.65 -5.77 -0.18
CA THR A 326 -9.50 -5.63 -1.63
C THR A 326 -10.79 -5.97 -2.36
N ASN A 327 -11.08 -5.25 -3.44
CA ASN A 327 -12.25 -5.48 -4.28
C ASN A 327 -12.00 -6.59 -5.30
N GLU A 328 -13.08 -7.23 -5.75
CA GLU A 328 -13.06 -8.07 -6.95
C GLU A 328 -13.12 -7.17 -8.20
N LEU A 329 -11.99 -7.03 -8.89
CA LEU A 329 -11.86 -6.10 -10.02
C LEU A 329 -12.52 -6.67 -11.29
N SER A 330 -13.27 -5.82 -12.00
CA SER A 330 -14.02 -6.19 -13.19
C SER A 330 -13.46 -5.55 -14.46
N LEU A 331 -13.36 -6.36 -15.52
CA LEU A 331 -12.89 -5.93 -16.83
C LEU A 331 -13.80 -4.83 -17.40
N GLY A 332 -13.18 -3.72 -17.84
CA GLY A 332 -13.87 -2.59 -18.46
C GLY A 332 -14.44 -1.56 -17.48
N CYS A 333 -14.43 -1.85 -16.17
CA CYS A 333 -14.81 -0.92 -15.11
C CYS A 333 -13.57 -0.40 -14.38
N ASP A 334 -12.86 -1.27 -13.67
CA ASP A 334 -11.69 -0.90 -12.86
C ASP A 334 -10.40 -0.91 -13.68
N CYS A 335 -10.33 -1.83 -14.66
CA CYS A 335 -9.19 -2.03 -15.55
C CYS A 335 -9.64 -2.10 -17.01
N LEU A 336 -9.04 -1.28 -17.87
CA LEU A 336 -9.37 -1.16 -19.29
C LEU A 336 -8.21 -1.63 -20.19
N GLY A 337 -8.49 -2.48 -21.16
CA GLY A 337 -7.52 -3.02 -22.12
C GLY A 337 -7.46 -4.54 -22.09
N GLU A 338 -6.30 -5.13 -22.44
CA GLU A 338 -6.05 -6.56 -22.27
C GLU A 338 -5.51 -6.83 -20.87
N ILE A 339 -6.33 -7.43 -20.00
CA ILE A 339 -6.03 -7.58 -18.58
C ILE A 339 -5.72 -9.04 -18.22
N HIS A 340 -4.70 -9.23 -17.38
CA HIS A 340 -4.47 -10.48 -16.65
C HIS A 340 -4.77 -10.26 -15.16
N TYR A 341 -5.49 -11.22 -14.56
CA TYR A 341 -5.90 -11.14 -13.15
C TYR A 341 -5.21 -12.20 -12.29
N LEU A 342 -4.91 -11.87 -11.04
CA LEU A 342 -4.54 -12.83 -10.00
C LEU A 342 -5.56 -12.77 -8.86
N ASP A 343 -5.91 -13.94 -8.34
CA ASP A 343 -6.78 -14.08 -7.17
C ASP A 343 -6.00 -13.84 -5.85
N GLY A 344 -6.73 -13.39 -4.82
CA GLY A 344 -6.29 -13.33 -3.42
C GLY A 344 -6.91 -14.46 -2.61
N PHE A 345 -6.14 -15.05 -1.69
CA PHE A 345 -6.58 -16.19 -0.86
C PHE A 345 -6.36 -15.91 0.62
N PHE A 346 -7.40 -16.15 1.42
CA PHE A 346 -7.42 -15.86 2.85
C PHE A 346 -8.11 -16.95 3.64
N VAL A 347 -8.16 -16.80 4.96
CA VAL A 347 -8.97 -17.62 5.86
C VAL A 347 -10.17 -16.81 6.35
N ASN A 348 -11.32 -17.45 6.49
CA ASN A 348 -12.44 -16.90 7.27
C ASN A 348 -12.29 -17.25 8.77
N ARG A 349 -13.17 -16.70 9.60
CA ARG A 349 -13.17 -16.95 11.04
C ARG A 349 -13.29 -18.43 11.41
N ALA A 350 -14.03 -19.21 10.63
CA ALA A 350 -14.21 -20.64 10.84
C ALA A 350 -12.98 -21.49 10.46
N GLY A 351 -12.00 -20.91 9.78
CA GLY A 351 -10.82 -21.61 9.28
C GLY A 351 -10.95 -22.13 7.85
N ASP A 352 -12.01 -21.79 7.12
CA ASP A 352 -12.18 -22.17 5.73
C ASP A 352 -11.46 -21.17 4.80
N PRO A 353 -10.83 -21.64 3.71
CA PRO A 353 -10.25 -20.75 2.72
C PRO A 353 -11.30 -19.89 2.01
N MET A 354 -11.02 -18.59 1.89
CA MET A 354 -11.76 -17.63 1.08
C MET A 354 -10.95 -17.23 -0.14
N THR A 355 -11.65 -16.87 -1.22
CA THR A 355 -11.04 -16.33 -2.44
C THR A 355 -11.68 -15.00 -2.78
N ILE A 356 -10.86 -13.97 -2.98
CA ILE A 356 -11.27 -12.76 -3.68
C ILE A 356 -10.78 -12.92 -5.12
N LYS A 357 -11.74 -13.05 -6.04
CA LYS A 357 -11.43 -13.17 -7.46
C LYS A 357 -10.88 -11.85 -7.97
N ASN A 358 -9.99 -11.92 -8.94
CA ASN A 358 -9.48 -10.73 -9.63
C ASN A 358 -8.93 -9.64 -8.70
N ALA A 359 -8.34 -10.05 -7.57
CA ALA A 359 -7.81 -9.14 -6.55
C ALA A 359 -6.69 -8.23 -7.09
N VAL A 360 -5.89 -8.74 -8.04
CA VAL A 360 -4.81 -8.00 -8.67
C VAL A 360 -5.06 -7.93 -10.17
N CYS A 361 -4.96 -6.73 -10.72
CA CYS A 361 -5.04 -6.44 -12.14
C CYS A 361 -3.66 -6.14 -12.72
N ILE A 362 -3.33 -6.76 -13.85
CA ILE A 362 -2.05 -6.62 -14.54
C ILE A 362 -2.30 -6.31 -16.02
N HIS A 363 -1.77 -5.20 -16.50
CA HIS A 363 -1.85 -4.82 -17.91
C HIS A 363 -0.70 -3.91 -18.31
N GLU A 364 -0.53 -3.69 -19.62
CA GLU A 364 0.35 -2.63 -20.11
C GLU A 364 -0.46 -1.57 -20.85
N GLU A 365 -0.04 -0.32 -20.73
CA GLU A 365 -0.68 0.80 -21.40
C GLU A 365 0.34 1.77 -22.02
N ASP A 366 -0.14 2.58 -22.96
CA ASP A 366 0.66 3.63 -23.57
C ASP A 366 1.03 4.70 -22.52
N ALA A 367 2.26 5.19 -22.59
CA ALA A 367 2.82 6.19 -21.67
C ALA A 367 3.28 7.46 -22.40
N GLY A 368 2.70 7.77 -23.57
CA GLY A 368 3.05 8.95 -24.35
C GLY A 368 4.44 8.84 -25.00
N ILE A 369 5.21 9.93 -24.96
CA ILE A 369 6.56 10.00 -25.57
C ILE A 369 7.59 9.47 -24.57
N LEU A 370 8.34 8.44 -24.96
CA LEU A 370 9.50 7.94 -24.20
C LEU A 370 10.71 8.84 -24.42
N PHE A 371 11.02 9.14 -25.68
CA PHE A 371 11.98 10.17 -26.06
C PHE A 371 11.72 10.68 -27.48
N LYS A 372 12.14 11.92 -27.74
CA LYS A 372 12.05 12.56 -29.04
C LYS A 372 13.19 13.56 -29.21
N HIS A 373 13.72 13.69 -30.43
CA HIS A 373 14.60 14.79 -30.81
C HIS A 373 14.39 15.15 -32.29
N THR A 374 14.46 16.45 -32.60
CA THR A 374 14.39 17.01 -33.95
C THR A 374 15.56 17.96 -34.16
N ASP A 375 16.34 17.79 -35.23
CA ASP A 375 17.38 18.74 -35.61
C ASP A 375 16.78 19.85 -36.48
N PHE A 376 16.81 21.09 -36.01
CA PHE A 376 16.24 22.24 -36.72
C PHE A 376 16.94 22.55 -38.05
N ARG A 377 18.15 22.02 -38.29
CA ARG A 377 18.94 22.32 -39.49
C ARG A 377 18.40 21.64 -40.74
N ASP A 378 17.81 20.46 -40.58
CA ASP A 378 17.32 19.63 -41.67
C ASP A 378 16.00 18.92 -41.36
N ASN A 379 15.39 19.18 -40.20
CA ASN A 379 14.16 18.57 -39.72
C ASN A 379 14.23 17.03 -39.58
N SER A 380 15.43 16.45 -39.52
CA SER A 380 15.60 15.05 -39.13
C SER A 380 15.04 14.84 -37.72
N VAL A 381 14.34 13.74 -37.51
CA VAL A 381 13.59 13.48 -36.27
C VAL A 381 13.61 12.02 -35.91
N ILE A 382 13.72 11.75 -34.61
CA ILE A 382 13.45 10.45 -34.00
C ILE A 382 12.42 10.63 -32.89
N VAL A 383 11.42 9.77 -32.86
CA VAL A 383 10.42 9.72 -31.78
C VAL A 383 10.08 8.26 -31.45
N THR A 384 10.11 7.96 -30.16
CA THR A 384 9.76 6.66 -29.60
C THR A 384 8.67 6.87 -28.57
N ARG A 385 7.58 6.11 -28.69
CA ARG A 385 6.50 6.07 -27.69
C ARG A 385 6.88 5.17 -26.52
N GLY A 386 6.41 5.53 -25.34
CA GLY A 386 6.58 4.75 -24.11
C GLY A 386 5.41 3.82 -23.88
N ARG A 387 5.70 2.71 -23.20
CA ARG A 387 4.72 1.86 -22.55
C ARG A 387 5.07 1.72 -21.08
N LYS A 388 4.06 1.44 -20.26
CA LYS A 388 4.23 1.09 -18.86
C LYS A 388 3.45 -0.18 -18.53
N LEU A 389 4.03 -1.05 -17.70
CA LEU A 389 3.34 -2.17 -17.07
C LEU A 389 2.74 -1.67 -15.76
N VAL A 390 1.48 -2.00 -15.51
CA VAL A 390 0.73 -1.64 -14.32
C VAL A 390 0.35 -2.94 -13.59
N ILE A 391 0.64 -3.00 -12.29
CA ILE A 391 0.21 -4.06 -11.37
C ILE A 391 -0.56 -3.34 -10.25
N SER A 392 -1.87 -3.57 -10.17
CA SER A 392 -2.73 -2.81 -9.26
C SER A 392 -3.65 -3.69 -8.42
N HIS A 393 -4.07 -3.14 -7.29
CA HIS A 393 -5.23 -3.60 -6.55
C HIS A 393 -5.98 -2.37 -6.01
N ILE A 394 -7.28 -2.53 -5.75
CA ILE A 394 -8.11 -1.50 -5.13
C ILE A 394 -8.70 -2.11 -3.86
N PHE A 395 -8.71 -1.35 -2.77
CA PHE A 395 -9.32 -1.78 -1.52
C PHE A 395 -10.21 -0.69 -0.93
N THR A 396 -11.29 -1.13 -0.28
CA THR A 396 -12.29 -0.25 0.36
C THR A 396 -12.16 -0.31 1.87
N ALA A 397 -11.80 0.81 2.49
CA ALA A 397 -11.82 0.98 3.93
C ALA A 397 -13.08 1.76 4.33
N ALA A 398 -14.19 1.03 4.50
CA ALA A 398 -15.52 1.58 4.75
C ALA A 398 -15.94 2.66 3.74
N ASN A 399 -15.66 3.93 4.02
CA ASN A 399 -16.04 5.07 3.21
C ASN A 399 -15.04 5.39 2.09
N TYR A 400 -13.75 5.07 2.25
CA TYR A 400 -12.72 5.38 1.25
C TYR A 400 -12.37 4.19 0.36
N GLU A 401 -12.01 4.48 -0.87
CA GLU A 401 -11.32 3.57 -1.78
C GLU A 401 -9.88 4.03 -2.04
N TYR A 402 -8.95 3.07 -1.98
CA TYR A 402 -7.55 3.27 -2.27
C TYR A 402 -7.15 2.44 -3.49
N CYS A 403 -6.87 3.11 -4.60
CA CYS A 403 -6.41 2.46 -5.82
C CYS A 403 -4.88 2.49 -5.86
N VAL A 404 -4.22 1.36 -5.65
CA VAL A 404 -2.76 1.24 -5.55
C VAL A 404 -2.19 0.68 -6.85
N TYR A 405 -1.32 1.46 -7.51
CA TYR A 405 -0.72 1.12 -8.80
C TYR A 405 0.80 1.07 -8.72
N TRP A 406 1.36 -0.11 -8.94
CA TRP A 406 2.80 -0.30 -9.17
C TRP A 406 3.08 -0.28 -10.66
N ILE A 407 3.91 0.67 -11.09
CA ILE A 407 4.10 1.01 -12.49
C ILE A 407 5.57 0.87 -12.88
N PHE A 408 5.86 0.09 -13.92
CA PHE A 408 7.19 -0.10 -14.47
C PHE A 408 7.30 0.59 -15.82
N HIS A 409 8.33 1.42 -16.01
CA HIS A 409 8.55 2.21 -17.23
C HIS A 409 9.73 1.67 -18.03
N GLN A 410 9.68 1.78 -19.36
CA GLN A 410 10.75 1.29 -20.25
C GLN A 410 12.11 1.99 -20.04
N ASP A 411 12.16 3.16 -19.38
CA ASP A 411 13.42 3.83 -19.01
C ASP A 411 14.08 3.24 -17.74
N GLY A 412 13.50 2.20 -17.16
CA GLY A 412 13.95 1.55 -15.94
C GLY A 412 13.38 2.15 -14.65
N THR A 413 12.52 3.18 -14.73
CA THR A 413 11.83 3.76 -13.57
C THR A 413 10.76 2.81 -13.03
N ILE A 414 10.68 2.71 -11.70
CA ILE A 414 9.54 2.12 -10.99
C ILE A 414 8.78 3.26 -10.31
N GLN A 415 7.47 3.27 -10.43
CA GLN A 415 6.59 4.28 -9.85
C GLN A 415 5.55 3.59 -8.97
N LEU A 416 5.27 4.19 -7.83
CA LEU A 416 4.08 3.89 -7.04
C LEU A 416 3.14 5.09 -7.17
N GLU A 417 1.92 4.83 -7.62
CA GLU A 417 0.83 5.80 -7.66
C GLU A 417 -0.31 5.28 -6.79
N ILE A 418 -0.87 6.15 -5.95
CA ILE A 418 -2.08 5.87 -5.18
C ILE A 418 -3.11 6.91 -5.61
N LYS A 419 -4.34 6.46 -5.88
CA LYS A 419 -5.48 7.35 -6.07
C LYS A 419 -6.46 7.15 -4.92
N LEU A 420 -6.81 8.26 -4.28
CA LEU A 420 -7.85 8.30 -3.25
C LEU A 420 -9.16 8.65 -3.93
N THR A 421 -10.20 7.87 -3.69
CA THR A 421 -11.57 8.16 -4.14
C THR A 421 -12.53 7.63 -3.09
N GLY A 422 -13.83 7.72 -3.33
CA GLY A 422 -14.84 7.21 -2.42
C GLY A 422 -15.55 8.33 -1.74
N ILE A 423 -15.91 8.17 -0.48
CA ILE A 423 -16.78 9.09 0.24
C ILE A 423 -16.05 9.62 1.47
N LEU A 424 -16.16 10.92 1.71
CA LEU A 424 -15.64 11.55 2.92
C LEU A 424 -16.23 10.90 4.18
N ASN A 425 -15.42 10.76 5.24
CA ASN A 425 -15.97 10.52 6.57
C ASN A 425 -16.73 11.76 7.03
N THR A 426 -17.99 11.60 7.43
CA THR A 426 -18.85 12.73 7.80
C THR A 426 -19.34 12.62 9.24
N TYR A 427 -19.65 13.77 9.83
CA TYR A 427 -20.28 13.90 11.13
C TYR A 427 -21.42 14.91 11.08
N ALA A 428 -22.39 14.76 11.99
CA ALA A 428 -23.54 15.64 12.07
C ALA A 428 -23.10 17.08 12.36
N MET A 429 -23.83 18.06 11.80
CA MET A 429 -23.59 19.48 12.01
C MET A 429 -24.93 20.19 12.25
N ALA A 430 -25.04 20.93 13.35
CA ALA A 430 -26.24 21.71 13.61
C ALA A 430 -26.34 22.94 12.66
N PRO A 431 -27.55 23.48 12.38
CA PRO A 431 -27.76 24.54 11.37
C PRO A 431 -26.89 25.80 11.51
N GLU A 432 -26.45 26.14 12.73
CA GLU A 432 -25.63 27.33 13.03
C GLU A 432 -24.26 26.96 13.61
N GLU A 433 -23.88 25.69 13.53
CA GLU A 433 -22.59 25.23 14.05
C GLU A 433 -21.44 25.76 13.19
N ASP A 434 -20.36 26.19 13.83
CA ASP A 434 -19.12 26.57 13.15
C ASP A 434 -18.13 25.41 13.26
N THR A 435 -17.55 24.99 12.12
CA THR A 435 -16.53 23.93 12.08
C THR A 435 -15.21 24.35 12.73
N LYS A 436 -15.02 25.66 13.01
CA LYS A 436 -13.85 26.27 13.64
C LYS A 436 -12.55 25.98 12.89
N GLY A 437 -12.64 25.71 11.59
CA GLY A 437 -11.52 25.33 10.73
C GLY A 437 -11.04 23.88 10.89
N TRP A 438 -11.73 23.03 11.67
CA TRP A 438 -11.39 21.61 11.84
C TRP A 438 -12.08 20.67 10.84
N GLY A 439 -12.90 21.23 9.96
CA GLY A 439 -13.61 20.55 8.90
C GLY A 439 -14.34 21.54 8.01
N THR A 440 -15.09 21.01 7.05
CA THR A 440 -15.83 21.77 6.07
C THR A 440 -17.28 21.29 6.04
N GLN A 441 -18.22 22.24 5.95
CA GLN A 441 -19.59 21.94 5.59
C GLN A 441 -19.66 21.58 4.10
N VAL A 442 -19.79 20.29 3.78
CA VAL A 442 -19.73 19.78 2.40
C VAL A 442 -21.10 19.58 1.77
N HIS A 443 -22.15 19.50 2.59
CA HIS A 443 -23.53 19.37 2.13
C HIS A 443 -24.43 20.29 2.97
N PRO A 444 -25.23 21.16 2.34
CA PRO A 444 -26.05 22.11 3.05
C PRO A 444 -27.26 21.44 3.72
N GLY A 445 -27.74 22.11 4.77
CA GLY A 445 -29.07 21.91 5.33
C GLY A 445 -30.14 22.81 4.69
N GLU A 446 -29.98 23.25 3.45
CA GLU A 446 -31.05 23.95 2.72
C GLU A 446 -31.03 23.53 1.24
N GLU A 447 -32.20 23.39 0.62
CA GLU A 447 -32.28 23.35 -0.84
C GLU A 447 -31.84 24.71 -1.38
N SER A 448 -30.83 24.73 -2.25
CA SER A 448 -30.37 25.93 -2.94
C SER A 448 -31.39 26.42 -3.97
N SER A 449 -32.55 26.89 -3.50
CA SER A 449 -33.53 27.60 -4.31
C SER A 449 -33.24 29.10 -4.25
N PRO A 450 -32.94 29.78 -5.38
CA PRO A 450 -32.64 31.22 -5.41
C PRO A 450 -33.84 32.11 -5.03
N LEU A 451 -34.98 31.55 -4.64
CA LEU A 451 -36.23 32.26 -4.33
C LEU A 451 -36.60 32.29 -2.84
N ILE A 452 -35.83 31.67 -1.94
CA ILE A 452 -36.13 31.67 -0.49
C ILE A 452 -34.95 32.26 0.28
N THR A 453 -34.98 33.58 0.49
CA THR A 453 -33.96 34.33 1.29
C THR A 453 -34.25 34.32 2.80
N TYR A 454 -35.20 33.51 3.26
CA TYR A 454 -35.53 33.38 4.68
C TYR A 454 -36.02 31.94 4.91
N LEU A 455 -35.19 31.05 5.47
CA LEU A 455 -35.55 29.97 6.42
C LEU A 455 -34.34 29.05 6.78
N ALA A 456 -33.23 29.66 7.22
CA ALA A 456 -32.01 28.99 7.69
C ALA A 456 -32.22 28.11 8.93
N TYR A 457 -32.61 26.82 8.81
CA TYR A 457 -32.69 25.91 9.99
C TYR A 457 -32.62 24.37 9.72
N LEU A 458 -32.00 23.81 8.67
CA LEU A 458 -31.77 22.34 8.64
C LEU A 458 -30.31 21.96 8.97
N PRO A 459 -30.08 20.77 9.58
CA PRO A 459 -28.75 20.27 9.86
C PRO A 459 -27.93 20.10 8.59
N ALA A 460 -26.63 20.28 8.69
CA ALA A 460 -25.69 20.13 7.59
C ALA A 460 -24.76 18.93 7.82
N VAL A 461 -23.80 18.73 6.92
CA VAL A 461 -22.83 17.64 6.99
C VAL A 461 -21.42 18.22 7.10
N ASN A 462 -20.72 17.87 8.19
CA ASN A 462 -19.34 18.29 8.43
C ASN A 462 -18.37 17.15 8.06
N ALA A 463 -17.44 17.43 7.16
CA ALA A 463 -16.31 16.55 6.86
C ALA A 463 -15.05 17.10 7.54
N HIS A 464 -14.49 16.34 8.49
CA HIS A 464 -13.34 16.78 9.27
C HIS A 464 -12.04 16.73 8.46
N ASN A 465 -11.12 17.68 8.70
CA ASN A 465 -9.77 17.65 8.14
C ASN A 465 -9.03 16.38 8.56
N HIS A 466 -8.21 15.82 7.69
CA HIS A 466 -7.43 14.63 7.98
C HIS A 466 -6.20 14.50 7.07
N GLU A 467 -5.29 13.58 7.41
CA GLU A 467 -4.17 13.19 6.55
C GLU A 467 -4.37 11.76 6.06
N HIS A 468 -3.80 11.40 4.92
CA HIS A 468 -3.60 10.01 4.50
C HIS A 468 -2.10 9.76 4.37
N LEU A 469 -1.49 9.09 5.35
CA LEU A 469 -0.05 8.86 5.41
C LEU A 469 0.27 7.38 5.22
N PHE A 470 1.13 7.05 4.25
CA PHE A 470 1.52 5.70 3.89
C PHE A 470 2.99 5.46 4.23
N CYS A 471 3.33 4.23 4.62
CA CYS A 471 4.72 3.79 4.81
C CYS A 471 5.10 2.81 3.71
N LEU A 472 5.86 3.29 2.71
CA LEU A 472 6.52 2.43 1.73
C LEU A 472 7.74 1.75 2.35
N ARG A 473 7.76 0.41 2.36
CA ARG A 473 8.92 -0.39 2.74
C ARG A 473 9.71 -0.77 1.49
N ILE A 474 10.98 -0.37 1.45
CA ILE A 474 11.92 -0.68 0.38
C ILE A 474 13.04 -1.54 0.95
N ASP A 475 13.11 -2.78 0.51
CA ASP A 475 14.27 -3.65 0.71
C ASP A 475 15.09 -3.66 -0.60
N PRO A 476 16.15 -2.83 -0.69
CA PRO A 476 16.92 -2.69 -1.91
C PRO A 476 17.92 -3.82 -2.11
N GLN A 477 18.23 -4.07 -3.38
CA GLN A 477 19.27 -4.97 -3.82
C GLN A 477 19.97 -4.37 -5.04
N ILE A 478 20.32 -3.08 -4.97
CA ILE A 478 20.82 -2.32 -6.12
C ILE A 478 22.15 -2.91 -6.56
N ASP A 479 22.13 -3.70 -7.63
CA ASP A 479 23.29 -4.39 -8.17
C ASP A 479 24.03 -5.26 -7.12
N GLY A 480 23.32 -5.69 -6.07
CA GLY A 480 23.80 -6.43 -4.89
C GLY A 480 23.15 -5.94 -3.59
N HIS A 481 23.25 -6.72 -2.50
CA HIS A 481 22.60 -6.41 -1.21
C HIS A 481 23.31 -5.33 -0.38
N SER A 482 24.61 -5.11 -0.58
CA SER A 482 25.36 -4.10 0.16
C SER A 482 25.08 -2.71 -0.42
N ASN A 483 24.16 -1.97 0.20
CA ASN A 483 23.69 -0.67 -0.26
C ASN A 483 23.90 0.40 0.83
N THR A 484 23.94 1.66 0.39
CA THR A 484 24.10 2.87 1.22
C THR A 484 23.09 3.91 0.77
N ILE A 485 22.50 4.65 1.72
CA ILE A 485 21.62 5.78 1.42
C ILE A 485 22.41 7.09 1.40
N PHE A 486 22.15 7.92 0.39
CA PHE A 486 22.58 9.32 0.35
C PHE A 486 21.37 10.24 0.27
N GLN A 487 21.23 11.15 1.22
CA GLN A 487 20.38 12.33 1.04
C GLN A 487 21.02 13.25 -0.01
N VAL A 488 20.21 13.80 -0.90
CA VAL A 488 20.66 14.67 -1.98
C VAL A 488 19.85 15.96 -1.99
N ASP A 489 20.53 17.07 -1.71
CA ASP A 489 19.98 18.42 -1.68
C ASP A 489 20.52 19.27 -2.83
N ALA A 490 19.65 19.97 -3.56
CA ALA A 490 20.10 21.03 -4.48
C ALA A 490 20.69 22.19 -3.66
N THR A 491 21.96 22.53 -3.90
CA THR A 491 22.72 23.49 -3.09
C THR A 491 23.40 24.51 -3.99
N LYS A 492 23.37 25.78 -3.58
CA LYS A 492 24.14 26.85 -4.25
C LYS A 492 25.64 26.57 -4.12
N GLY A 493 26.41 26.83 -5.17
CA GLY A 493 27.85 26.70 -5.14
C GLY A 493 28.47 27.75 -4.21
N ASP A 494 29.64 27.43 -3.66
CA ASP A 494 30.35 28.33 -2.76
C ASP A 494 30.82 29.60 -3.49
N GLY A 495 30.98 30.70 -2.75
CA GLY A 495 31.45 31.98 -3.27
C GLY A 495 30.34 32.97 -3.61
N GLU A 496 30.59 34.24 -3.32
CA GLU A 496 29.70 35.36 -3.61
C GLU A 496 29.76 35.76 -5.09
N VAL A 497 28.74 36.49 -5.56
CA VAL A 497 28.76 37.10 -6.90
C VAL A 497 29.97 38.02 -7.02
N GLY A 498 30.73 37.87 -8.10
CA GLY A 498 31.99 38.58 -8.34
C GLY A 498 33.23 37.94 -7.72
N SER A 499 33.09 36.86 -6.94
CA SER A 499 34.24 36.11 -6.43
C SER A 499 34.92 35.28 -7.55
N LYS A 500 36.13 34.78 -7.29
CA LYS A 500 36.84 33.92 -8.25
C LYS A 500 36.11 32.58 -8.45
N GLU A 501 35.49 32.07 -7.39
CA GLU A 501 34.82 30.78 -7.31
C GLU A 501 33.45 30.81 -8.00
N ASN A 502 32.73 31.94 -7.93
CA ASN A 502 31.37 32.08 -8.44
C ASN A 502 31.10 33.47 -9.02
N TYR A 503 31.94 33.92 -9.95
CA TYR A 503 31.94 35.29 -10.47
C TYR A 503 30.57 35.78 -10.96
N HIS A 504 29.78 34.90 -11.58
CA HIS A 504 28.44 35.23 -12.07
C HIS A 504 27.29 34.73 -11.17
N GLY A 505 27.57 34.14 -10.01
CA GLY A 505 26.54 33.66 -9.08
C GLY A 505 25.77 32.42 -9.55
N ASN A 506 26.19 31.78 -10.63
CA ASN A 506 25.44 30.73 -11.30
C ASN A 506 25.79 29.30 -10.83
N ALA A 507 26.77 29.15 -9.94
CA ALA A 507 27.19 27.84 -9.46
C ALA A 507 26.11 27.20 -8.57
N PHE A 508 25.81 25.92 -8.82
CA PHE A 508 25.01 25.06 -7.95
C PHE A 508 25.42 23.60 -8.16
N TYR A 509 25.13 22.75 -7.19
CA TYR A 509 25.47 21.33 -7.22
C TYR A 509 24.50 20.49 -6.39
N ALA A 510 24.58 19.17 -6.55
CA ALA A 510 23.86 18.22 -5.72
C ALA A 510 24.73 17.82 -4.52
N LYS A 511 24.44 18.37 -3.34
CA LYS A 511 25.13 18.00 -2.10
C LYS A 511 24.64 16.64 -1.65
N LYS A 512 25.56 15.68 -1.55
CA LYS A 512 25.25 14.31 -1.07
C LYS A 512 25.70 14.14 0.37
N THR A 513 24.77 13.84 1.25
CA THR A 513 25.02 13.46 2.65
C THR A 513 24.85 11.96 2.78
N LYS A 514 25.92 11.25 3.12
CA LYS A 514 25.89 9.79 3.32
C LYS A 514 25.34 9.48 4.71
N TYR A 515 24.42 8.52 4.81
CA TYR A 515 24.00 7.98 6.10
C TYR A 515 24.86 6.78 6.47
N THR A 516 25.41 6.79 7.68
CA THR A 516 26.30 5.71 8.14
C THR A 516 25.74 4.93 9.32
N THR A 517 24.88 5.52 10.14
CA THR A 517 24.22 4.85 11.26
C THR A 517 22.70 5.00 11.18
N VAL A 518 21.97 4.09 11.85
CA VAL A 518 20.49 4.15 11.92
C VAL A 518 20.00 5.51 12.41
N ALA A 519 20.67 6.11 13.40
CA ALA A 519 20.32 7.44 13.92
C ALA A 519 20.47 8.58 12.88
N GLU A 520 21.47 8.49 12.00
CA GLU A 520 21.65 9.43 10.88
C GLU A 520 20.66 9.16 9.74
N GLY A 521 20.11 7.94 9.67
CA GLY A 521 19.16 7.47 8.66
C GLY A 521 17.75 8.04 8.78
N ILE A 522 17.55 9.10 9.56
CA ILE A 522 16.24 9.72 9.82
C ILE A 522 16.24 11.13 9.24
N ALA A 523 15.31 11.42 8.33
CA ALA A 523 15.22 12.75 7.72
C ALA A 523 13.82 13.08 7.19
N ASP A 524 13.55 14.38 7.07
CA ASP A 524 12.36 14.91 6.44
C ASP A 524 12.64 15.39 5.01
N TYR A 525 11.57 15.47 4.22
CA TYR A 525 11.59 16.16 2.93
C TYR A 525 11.80 17.67 3.11
N ASP A 526 12.48 18.26 2.14
CA ASP A 526 12.75 19.70 2.07
C ASP A 526 12.44 20.17 0.64
N GLY A 527 11.35 20.93 0.51
CA GLY A 527 10.88 21.46 -0.77
C GLY A 527 11.82 22.51 -1.35
N ASP A 528 12.52 23.27 -0.50
CA ASP A 528 13.41 24.36 -0.92
C ASP A 528 14.68 23.81 -1.60
N THR A 529 15.14 22.64 -1.16
CA THR A 529 16.28 21.94 -1.79
C THR A 529 15.86 20.88 -2.79
N SER A 530 14.54 20.67 -2.98
CA SER A 530 13.99 19.56 -3.76
C SER A 530 14.62 18.22 -3.36
N ARG A 531 14.70 17.96 -2.05
CA ARG A 531 15.42 16.82 -1.48
C ARG A 531 15.00 15.49 -2.09
N THR A 532 15.98 14.63 -2.37
CA THR A 532 15.79 13.25 -2.83
C THR A 532 16.74 12.31 -2.10
N TRP A 533 16.55 11.00 -2.25
CA TRP A 533 17.44 10.00 -1.64
C TRP A 533 17.95 9.02 -2.69
N ASP A 534 19.26 8.82 -2.76
CA ASP A 534 19.88 7.79 -3.61
C ASP A 534 20.12 6.53 -2.78
N ILE A 535 19.59 5.40 -3.26
CA ILE A 535 19.92 4.06 -2.80
C ILE A 535 21.05 3.55 -3.71
N ALA A 536 22.26 3.42 -3.18
CA ALA A 536 23.45 3.23 -3.99
C ALA A 536 24.27 2.01 -3.57
N ASN A 537 24.88 1.34 -4.54
CA ASN A 537 25.92 0.34 -4.29
C ASN A 537 27.28 0.97 -4.52
N THR A 538 27.97 1.28 -3.43
CA THR A 538 29.26 1.99 -3.46
C THR A 538 30.42 1.12 -3.93
N ASN A 539 30.23 -0.21 -4.02
CA ASN A 539 31.25 -1.13 -4.54
C ASN A 539 31.26 -1.19 -6.07
N LYS A 540 30.24 -0.63 -6.73
CA LYS A 540 30.11 -0.61 -8.19
C LYS A 540 30.04 0.82 -8.69
N LEU A 541 31.13 1.28 -9.30
CA LEU A 541 31.21 2.59 -9.93
C LEU A 541 30.81 2.51 -11.40
N HIS A 542 29.98 3.46 -11.82
CA HIS A 542 29.61 3.63 -13.20
C HIS A 542 30.84 4.08 -14.03
N PRO A 543 31.16 3.43 -15.15
CA PRO A 543 32.45 3.60 -15.84
C PRO A 543 32.65 4.98 -16.47
N VAL A 544 31.58 5.74 -16.74
CA VAL A 544 31.69 7.07 -17.37
C VAL A 544 31.67 8.19 -16.33
N SER A 545 30.63 8.24 -15.49
CA SER A 545 30.45 9.27 -14.46
C SER A 545 31.31 9.06 -13.22
N GLY A 546 31.89 7.88 -13.01
CA GLY A 546 32.65 7.53 -11.81
C GLY A 546 31.83 7.53 -10.52
N LYS A 547 30.50 7.61 -10.61
CA LYS A 547 29.58 7.61 -9.46
C LYS A 547 29.10 6.19 -9.16
N PRO A 548 28.76 5.87 -7.90
CA PRO A 548 28.09 4.63 -7.56
C PRO A 548 26.83 4.41 -8.41
N VAL A 549 26.57 3.16 -8.80
CA VAL A 549 25.28 2.76 -9.39
C VAL A 549 24.18 2.98 -8.34
N SER A 550 23.04 3.55 -8.73
CA SER A 550 21.99 3.90 -7.77
C SER A 550 20.60 3.92 -8.38
N TYR A 551 19.59 3.78 -7.52
CA TYR A 551 18.22 4.22 -7.78
C TYR A 551 17.89 5.40 -6.86
N LYS A 552 17.31 6.45 -7.43
CA LYS A 552 16.91 7.67 -6.72
C LYS A 552 15.43 7.62 -6.41
N LEU A 553 15.07 7.75 -5.13
CA LEU A 553 13.73 8.07 -4.67
C LEU A 553 13.44 9.56 -4.92
N VAL A 554 12.43 9.83 -5.75
CA VAL A 554 11.86 11.15 -6.01
C VAL A 554 10.41 11.13 -5.53
N SER A 555 10.13 11.88 -4.47
CA SER A 555 8.81 11.97 -3.83
C SER A 555 8.57 13.42 -3.41
N ARG A 556 7.35 13.94 -3.62
CA ARG A 556 7.02 15.35 -3.37
C ARG A 556 5.80 15.52 -2.46
N GLU A 557 4.90 14.55 -2.47
CA GLU A 557 3.72 14.42 -1.64
C GLU A 557 4.14 13.88 -0.27
N VAL A 558 4.86 14.70 0.50
CA VAL A 558 5.50 14.28 1.76
C VAL A 558 5.12 15.25 2.90
N PRO A 559 3.86 15.26 3.33
CA PRO A 559 3.45 16.06 4.48
C PRO A 559 4.12 15.54 5.76
N ARG A 560 4.34 16.46 6.71
CA ARG A 560 4.70 16.10 8.07
C ARG A 560 3.43 15.72 8.82
N LEU A 561 3.51 14.69 9.66
CA LEU A 561 2.45 14.37 10.61
C LEU A 561 2.08 15.63 11.43
N LEU A 562 0.84 16.09 11.29
CA LEU A 562 0.36 17.32 11.92
C LEU A 562 0.02 17.11 13.40
N ILE A 563 -0.21 15.87 13.81
CA ILE A 563 -0.44 15.52 15.22
C ILE A 563 0.83 15.77 16.02
N LYS A 564 0.68 16.57 17.09
CA LYS A 564 1.79 16.95 17.98
C LYS A 564 2.52 15.74 18.55
N GLU A 565 3.82 15.91 18.77
CA GLU A 565 4.64 14.95 19.52
C GLU A 565 4.00 14.65 20.89
N GLY A 566 3.97 13.37 21.26
CA GLY A 566 3.28 12.91 22.47
C GLY A 566 1.76 12.77 22.33
N GLY A 567 1.15 13.20 21.22
CA GLY A 567 -0.23 12.87 20.88
C GLY A 567 -0.40 11.38 20.58
N LEU A 568 -1.63 10.86 20.73
CA LEU A 568 -1.93 9.43 20.57
C LEU A 568 -1.47 8.87 19.22
N VAL A 569 -1.83 9.55 18.12
CA VAL A 569 -1.41 9.14 16.77
C VAL A 569 0.12 9.19 16.65
N SER A 570 0.76 10.25 17.13
CA SER A 570 2.22 10.37 17.10
C SER A 570 2.89 9.20 17.83
N LYS A 571 2.33 8.73 18.95
CA LYS A 571 2.83 7.54 19.68
C LYS A 571 2.65 6.24 18.89
N ARG A 572 1.46 6.00 18.31
CA ARG A 572 1.12 4.77 17.57
C ARG A 572 1.80 4.71 16.19
N ALA A 573 1.79 5.81 15.44
CA ALA A 573 2.33 5.94 14.08
C ALA A 573 3.75 6.51 14.11
N GLY A 574 4.66 5.87 14.84
CA GLY A 574 6.02 6.38 14.96
C GLY A 574 6.77 6.47 13.62
N PHE A 575 6.37 5.66 12.63
CA PHE A 575 6.88 5.74 11.26
C PHE A 575 6.51 7.03 10.54
N ALA A 576 5.39 7.66 10.90
CA ALA A 576 4.89 8.86 10.22
C ALA A 576 5.56 10.15 10.73
N ARG A 577 6.41 10.05 11.76
CA ARG A 577 7.09 11.22 12.36
C ARG A 577 8.14 11.84 11.44
N HIS A 578 8.68 11.06 10.49
CA HIS A 578 9.67 11.52 9.52
C HIS A 578 9.39 10.94 8.13
N ALA A 579 9.87 11.65 7.09
CA ALA A 579 9.72 11.21 5.70
C ALA A 579 10.53 9.94 5.38
N ILE A 580 11.70 9.79 6.01
CA ILE A 580 12.62 8.67 5.79
C ILE A 580 13.11 8.14 7.12
N HIS A 581 13.14 6.81 7.20
CA HIS A 581 13.95 6.06 8.16
C HIS A 581 14.75 5.01 7.42
N VAL A 582 15.94 4.70 7.91
CA VAL A 582 16.78 3.61 7.38
C VAL A 582 17.20 2.72 8.52
N THR A 583 16.82 1.45 8.45
CA THR A 583 17.27 0.41 9.38
C THR A 583 18.25 -0.51 8.68
N LYS A 584 19.11 -1.17 9.45
CA LYS A 584 19.82 -2.34 8.93
C LYS A 584 18.83 -3.49 8.81
N PHE A 585 18.91 -4.25 7.73
CA PHE A 585 18.16 -5.50 7.63
C PHE A 585 18.67 -6.44 8.74
N ALA A 586 17.79 -6.80 9.67
CA ALA A 586 18.14 -7.62 10.81
C ALA A 586 17.21 -8.82 10.88
N LEU A 587 17.80 -10.01 11.02
CA LEU A 587 17.04 -11.19 11.44
C LEU A 587 16.54 -10.95 12.88
N PRO A 588 15.35 -11.44 13.25
CA PRO A 588 14.90 -11.40 14.63
C PRO A 588 15.97 -12.09 15.50
N PRO A 589 16.27 -11.56 16.70
CA PRO A 589 17.30 -12.15 17.55
C PRO A 589 16.97 -13.62 17.80
N LEU A 590 17.85 -14.51 17.32
CA LEU A 590 17.87 -15.90 17.75
C LEU A 590 18.12 -15.88 19.26
N LEU A 591 17.09 -16.14 20.05
CA LEU A 591 17.26 -16.55 21.44
C LEU A 591 18.15 -17.80 21.41
N MET A 592 19.42 -17.60 21.73
CA MET A 592 20.41 -18.62 21.90
C MET A 592 19.94 -19.48 23.07
N PHE A 593 19.25 -20.59 22.79
CA PHE A 593 18.99 -21.63 23.79
C PHE A 593 20.33 -22.24 24.19
N ALA A 594 21.06 -21.55 25.07
CA ALA A 594 22.18 -22.13 25.77
C ALA A 594 21.62 -23.15 26.76
N PHE A 595 21.60 -24.42 26.34
CA PHE A 595 21.52 -25.56 27.23
C PHE A 595 22.71 -25.48 28.22
N VAL A 596 22.52 -24.80 29.34
CA VAL A 596 23.43 -24.92 30.48
C VAL A 596 23.03 -26.17 31.24
N ALA A 597 23.46 -27.32 30.74
CA ALA A 597 23.62 -28.51 31.56
C ALA A 597 24.83 -28.27 32.49
N SER A 598 24.64 -27.48 33.56
CA SER A 598 25.64 -27.38 34.63
C SER A 598 25.39 -28.49 35.65
N ASN A 599 26.01 -29.63 35.38
CA ASN A 599 26.20 -30.68 36.33
C ASN A 599 27.35 -30.25 37.27
N GLN A 600 27.05 -29.52 38.35
CA GLN A 600 28.03 -29.30 39.41
C GLN A 600 27.34 -29.22 40.78
N ARG A 601 27.51 -30.31 41.53
CA ARG A 601 27.32 -30.35 42.99
C ARG A 601 28.20 -29.28 43.63
N CYS A 602 27.60 -28.39 44.43
CA CYS A 602 28.29 -27.74 45.52
C CYS A 602 27.40 -27.76 46.77
N GLN A 603 27.87 -28.53 47.75
CA GLN A 603 27.44 -28.50 49.14
C GLN A 603 27.96 -27.21 49.78
N HIS A 604 27.11 -26.47 50.48
CA HIS A 604 27.30 -25.94 51.86
C HIS A 604 26.34 -24.79 52.14
N ALA A 605 25.93 -24.72 53.41
CA ALA A 605 24.79 -24.00 53.95
C ALA A 605 25.11 -22.57 54.44
N ALA A 606 24.09 -21.68 54.40
CA ALA A 606 23.58 -20.81 55.48
C ALA A 606 23.15 -19.37 55.06
N CYS A 607 21.81 -19.14 55.02
CA CYS A 607 20.93 -17.97 55.38
C CYS A 607 21.37 -16.47 55.24
N PRO A 608 20.44 -15.47 55.29
CA PRO A 608 18.97 -15.43 55.14
C PRO A 608 18.42 -14.31 54.20
N SER A 609 17.10 -14.31 54.05
CA SER A 609 16.15 -13.38 53.40
C SER A 609 16.45 -11.87 53.36
N THR A 610 16.37 -11.28 52.16
CA THR A 610 15.58 -10.07 51.79
C THR A 610 15.69 -9.85 50.27
N ALA A 611 14.66 -10.22 49.51
CA ALA A 611 14.57 -9.89 48.08
C ALA A 611 13.47 -8.84 47.87
N SER A 612 13.89 -7.57 47.89
CA SER A 612 13.10 -6.45 47.39
C SER A 612 13.17 -6.43 45.86
N ARG A 613 12.02 -6.19 45.24
CA ARG A 613 11.75 -5.97 43.81
C ARG A 613 12.94 -5.39 43.03
N PHE A 614 13.52 -6.20 42.16
CA PHE A 614 14.14 -5.77 40.91
C PHE A 614 13.45 -6.55 39.79
N LEU A 615 12.32 -6.03 39.31
CA LEU A 615 11.80 -6.40 37.99
C LEU A 615 12.73 -5.74 36.99
N SER A 616 13.65 -6.51 36.42
CA SER A 616 14.54 -6.01 35.38
C SER A 616 13.73 -5.72 34.11
N VAL A 617 14.11 -4.65 33.40
CA VAL A 617 13.52 -4.16 32.14
C VAL A 617 13.47 -5.22 31.03
N VAL A 618 14.14 -6.36 31.22
CA VAL A 618 14.20 -7.46 30.26
C VAL A 618 12.86 -8.23 30.19
N ASP A 619 12.11 -8.35 31.30
CA ASP A 619 10.89 -9.18 31.33
C ASP A 619 9.66 -8.55 30.65
N LEU A 620 9.64 -7.23 30.46
CA LEU A 620 8.60 -6.53 29.68
C LEU A 620 8.90 -6.46 28.18
N CYS A 621 10.14 -6.72 27.76
CA CYS A 621 10.50 -6.88 26.35
C CYS A 621 10.12 -8.27 25.81
N HIS A 622 9.88 -9.25 26.68
CA HIS A 622 9.75 -10.67 26.30
C HIS A 622 8.41 -11.10 25.66
N ALA A 623 7.40 -10.24 25.58
CA ALA A 623 6.07 -10.67 25.13
C ALA A 623 5.71 -10.38 23.65
N ASN A 624 6.54 -9.66 22.87
CA ASN A 624 6.12 -9.24 21.52
C ASN A 624 7.22 -9.08 20.46
N THR A 625 8.48 -9.45 20.73
CA THR A 625 9.54 -9.50 19.72
C THR A 625 9.69 -10.94 19.23
N ARG A 626 8.82 -11.40 18.32
CA ARG A 626 9.00 -12.70 17.66
C ARG A 626 8.84 -12.62 16.15
N ALA A 627 9.53 -13.59 15.55
CA ALA A 627 9.93 -13.69 14.16
C ALA A 627 8.77 -13.87 13.18
N ASP A 628 8.38 -12.79 12.51
CA ASP A 628 8.31 -12.84 11.04
C ASP A 628 9.69 -13.34 10.57
N ALA A 629 9.83 -14.12 9.49
CA ALA A 629 11.11 -14.77 9.17
C ALA A 629 12.32 -13.81 9.16
N ASP A 630 12.08 -12.54 8.79
CA ASP A 630 13.04 -11.44 8.81
C ASP A 630 12.72 -10.31 9.81
N GLY A 631 11.73 -10.48 10.70
CA GLY A 631 11.48 -9.69 11.93
C GLY A 631 11.10 -8.21 11.81
N GLN A 632 11.31 -7.57 10.65
CA GLN A 632 11.04 -6.15 10.41
C GLN A 632 10.14 -5.95 9.17
N ILE A 633 8.85 -6.23 9.32
CA ILE A 633 7.84 -6.03 8.26
C ILE A 633 6.92 -4.86 8.57
N TYR A 634 6.28 -4.83 9.75
CA TYR A 634 5.22 -3.85 10.07
C TYR A 634 5.71 -2.70 10.97
N PRO A 635 5.76 -1.45 10.46
CA PRO A 635 6.42 -0.33 11.15
C PRO A 635 5.62 0.23 12.33
N ALA A 636 4.33 -0.09 12.45
CA ALA A 636 3.50 0.19 13.64
C ALA A 636 3.36 -1.00 14.60
N GLY A 637 4.07 -2.10 14.33
CA GLY A 637 3.96 -3.37 15.05
C GLY A 637 2.98 -4.35 14.41
N ARG A 638 3.05 -5.61 14.88
CA ARG A 638 2.27 -6.73 14.33
C ARG A 638 0.78 -6.64 14.67
N HIS A 639 0.43 -6.31 15.91
CA HIS A 639 -0.96 -6.20 16.38
C HIS A 639 -1.28 -4.73 16.73
N VAL A 640 -1.87 -4.00 15.78
CA VAL A 640 -2.04 -2.53 15.84
C VAL A 640 -3.29 -2.07 16.62
N PRO A 641 -4.47 -2.72 16.49
CA PRO A 641 -5.66 -2.32 17.23
C PRO A 641 -5.43 -2.18 18.72
N GLN A 642 -5.95 -1.11 19.32
CA GLN A 642 -5.89 -0.84 20.77
C GLN A 642 -4.47 -0.71 21.34
N SER A 643 -3.45 -0.55 20.51
CA SER A 643 -2.13 -0.14 20.99
C SER A 643 -2.18 1.31 21.49
N SER A 644 -1.67 1.55 22.69
CA SER A 644 -1.50 2.92 23.24
C SER A 644 -0.37 3.70 22.56
N GLY A 645 0.49 3.01 21.80
CA GLY A 645 1.78 3.50 21.35
C GLY A 645 2.88 3.47 22.43
N GLU A 646 2.57 2.94 23.62
CA GLU A 646 3.50 2.79 24.74
C GLU A 646 3.48 1.35 25.32
N PRO A 647 4.63 0.64 25.34
CA PRO A 647 5.91 1.05 24.76
C PRO A 647 5.81 1.20 23.23
N SER A 648 6.72 1.98 22.63
CA SER A 648 6.78 2.08 21.17
C SER A 648 7.01 0.69 20.56
N ARG A 649 6.36 0.43 19.42
CA ARG A 649 6.43 -0.82 18.67
C ARG A 649 6.88 -0.57 17.25
N GLY A 650 7.50 -1.57 16.62
CA GLY A 650 7.86 -1.51 15.20
C GLY A 650 9.04 -0.58 14.95
N LEU A 651 8.91 0.35 13.99
CA LEU A 651 10.03 1.12 13.49
C LEU A 651 10.78 1.95 14.57
N PRO A 652 10.10 2.69 15.47
CA PRO A 652 10.78 3.38 16.56
C PRO A 652 11.49 2.44 17.55
N GLU A 653 10.91 1.26 17.79
CA GLU A 653 11.52 0.23 18.65
C GLU A 653 12.83 -0.29 18.03
N TRP A 654 12.80 -0.63 16.73
CA TRP A 654 13.98 -1.12 16.00
C TRP A 654 15.09 -0.07 15.92
N ILE A 655 14.73 1.20 15.71
CA ILE A 655 15.66 2.34 15.68
C ILE A 655 16.28 2.55 17.06
N ALA A 656 15.47 2.57 18.12
CA ALA A 656 15.98 2.78 19.47
C ALA A 656 16.92 1.65 19.92
N ALA A 657 16.60 0.41 19.57
CA ALA A 657 17.43 -0.76 19.91
C ALA A 657 18.77 -0.78 19.17
N ASN A 658 18.85 -0.21 17.95
CA ASN A 658 19.99 -0.34 17.05
C ASN A 658 20.51 1.01 16.54
N SER A 659 20.36 2.10 17.30
CA SER A 659 20.59 3.47 16.80
C SER A 659 22.00 3.71 16.24
N ALA A 660 23.01 3.07 16.84
CA ALA A 660 24.41 3.17 16.44
C ALA A 660 24.83 2.11 15.42
N GLU A 661 23.92 1.22 15.01
CA GLU A 661 24.23 0.18 14.04
C GLU A 661 24.54 0.78 12.66
N SER A 662 25.56 0.23 11.99
CA SER A 662 25.97 0.70 10.67
C SER A 662 24.92 0.36 9.61
N ILE A 663 24.60 1.35 8.78
CA ILE A 663 23.78 1.23 7.56
C ILE A 663 24.56 1.61 6.30
N ASP A 664 25.89 1.78 6.41
CA ASP A 664 26.77 1.97 5.25
C ASP A 664 27.21 0.63 4.67
N ASN A 665 27.02 0.46 3.36
CA ASN A 665 27.51 -0.66 2.56
C ASN A 665 27.11 -2.03 3.12
N THR A 666 25.84 -2.16 3.52
CA THR A 666 25.28 -3.36 4.15
C THR A 666 23.87 -3.60 3.62
N ASP A 667 23.27 -4.73 3.99
CA ASP A 667 21.85 -4.98 3.76
C ASP A 667 21.01 -4.03 4.64
N ILE A 668 20.14 -3.25 4.03
CA ILE A 668 19.37 -2.17 4.68
C ILE A 668 17.89 -2.28 4.32
N VAL A 669 17.04 -1.59 5.06
CA VAL A 669 15.64 -1.35 4.69
C VAL A 669 15.38 0.15 4.80
N LEU A 670 14.86 0.75 3.72
CA LEU A 670 14.42 2.13 3.70
C LEU A 670 12.90 2.17 3.88
N TRP A 671 12.45 3.00 4.81
CA TRP A 671 11.04 3.23 5.13
C TRP A 671 10.70 4.66 4.75
N HIS A 672 9.81 4.84 3.79
CA HIS A 672 9.43 6.15 3.29
C HIS A 672 7.98 6.47 3.63
N THR A 673 7.77 7.52 4.41
CA THR A 673 6.46 8.10 4.68
C THR A 673 6.13 9.14 3.62
N PHE A 674 4.98 9.01 2.98
CA PHE A 674 4.43 9.94 1.99
C PHE A 674 2.90 9.98 2.11
N GLY A 675 2.23 10.95 1.50
CA GLY A 675 0.80 11.10 1.67
C GLY A 675 0.25 12.46 1.29
N LEU A 676 -0.96 12.74 1.74
CA LEU A 676 -1.67 14.01 1.51
C LEU A 676 -2.28 14.55 2.81
N VAL A 677 -2.46 15.87 2.87
CA VAL A 677 -3.30 16.54 3.86
C VAL A 677 -4.58 16.94 3.15
N HIS A 678 -5.71 16.41 3.60
CA HIS A 678 -7.02 16.65 3.00
C HIS A 678 -7.81 17.64 3.85
N PHE A 679 -8.09 18.79 3.24
CA PHE A 679 -9.09 19.75 3.70
C PHE A 679 -10.31 19.60 2.80
N PRO A 680 -11.36 18.88 3.25
CA PRO A 680 -12.49 18.54 2.37
C PRO A 680 -13.17 19.77 1.77
N ALA A 681 -13.73 19.61 0.58
CA ALA A 681 -14.53 20.62 -0.10
C ALA A 681 -15.88 20.03 -0.57
N PRO A 682 -16.90 20.87 -0.88
CA PRO A 682 -18.16 20.38 -1.44
C PRO A 682 -17.99 19.55 -2.73
N GLU A 683 -16.95 19.82 -3.53
CA GLU A 683 -16.61 19.05 -4.73
C GLU A 683 -16.27 17.58 -4.44
N ASP A 684 -15.91 17.26 -3.20
CA ASP A 684 -15.58 15.91 -2.75
C ASP A 684 -16.82 15.11 -2.32
N PHE A 685 -18.02 15.71 -2.37
CA PHE A 685 -19.26 15.14 -1.86
C PHE A 685 -20.38 15.15 -2.93
N PRO A 686 -21.22 14.10 -3.03
CA PRO A 686 -21.31 12.91 -2.17
C PRO A 686 -20.26 11.83 -2.45
N VAL A 687 -19.52 11.93 -3.56
CA VAL A 687 -18.42 11.02 -3.91
C VAL A 687 -17.27 11.84 -4.44
N MET A 688 -16.10 11.62 -3.85
CA MET A 688 -14.88 12.34 -4.11
C MET A 688 -14.29 11.95 -5.47
N PRO A 689 -13.96 12.93 -6.34
CA PRO A 689 -13.12 12.67 -7.50
C PRO A 689 -11.76 12.11 -7.10
N SER A 690 -11.20 11.23 -7.93
CA SER A 690 -9.89 10.63 -7.67
C SER A 690 -8.78 11.67 -7.46
N GLU A 691 -8.18 11.70 -6.27
CA GLU A 691 -6.99 12.51 -5.93
C GLU A 691 -5.71 11.66 -5.99
N PRO A 692 -4.77 11.94 -6.91
CA PRO A 692 -3.57 11.13 -7.08
C PRO A 692 -2.40 11.61 -6.20
N MET A 693 -1.60 10.67 -5.73
CA MET A 693 -0.25 10.89 -5.20
C MET A 693 0.74 9.90 -5.82
N SER A 694 1.99 10.30 -6.03
CA SER A 694 2.95 9.44 -6.72
C SER A 694 4.39 9.67 -6.28
N LEU A 695 5.17 8.58 -6.29
CA LEU A 695 6.62 8.63 -6.11
C LEU A 695 7.34 7.78 -7.17
N LEU A 696 8.61 8.09 -7.40
CA LEU A 696 9.44 7.43 -8.41
C LEU A 696 10.73 6.87 -7.79
N LEU A 697 11.11 5.67 -8.22
CA LEU A 697 12.43 5.07 -8.05
C LEU A 697 13.12 5.05 -9.42
N ARG A 698 14.05 5.99 -9.64
CA ARG A 698 14.67 6.23 -10.95
C ARG A 698 16.12 5.74 -11.02
N PRO A 699 16.53 5.01 -12.08
CA PRO A 699 17.92 4.60 -12.25
C PRO A 699 18.82 5.83 -12.46
N ARG A 700 19.86 5.99 -11.63
CA ARG A 700 20.89 7.04 -11.75
C ARG A 700 22.28 6.42 -11.73
N ASN A 701 23.04 6.64 -12.80
CA ASN A 701 24.34 5.98 -13.01
C ASN A 701 24.24 4.45 -13.00
N PHE A 702 23.05 3.86 -13.14
CA PHE A 702 22.86 2.42 -13.16
C PHE A 702 23.23 1.85 -14.53
N PHE A 703 22.63 2.40 -15.59
CA PHE A 703 22.91 2.04 -16.99
C PHE A 703 24.00 2.90 -17.60
N LEU A 704 24.73 2.37 -18.59
CA LEU A 704 25.79 3.08 -19.32
C LEU A 704 25.28 4.36 -20.03
N ARG A 705 24.04 4.31 -20.50
CA ARG A 705 23.31 5.36 -21.22
C ARG A 705 21.82 5.04 -21.12
N ASN A 706 20.97 5.85 -21.78
CA ASN A 706 19.53 5.59 -21.83
C ASN A 706 19.25 4.11 -22.18
N PRO A 707 18.61 3.33 -21.27
CA PRO A 707 18.38 1.89 -21.49
C PRO A 707 17.32 1.63 -22.54
N ALA A 708 16.47 2.62 -22.87
CA ALA A 708 15.37 2.47 -23.82
C ALA A 708 15.75 2.73 -25.29
N LEU A 709 17.04 2.93 -25.61
CA LEU A 709 17.45 3.25 -26.98
C LEU A 709 17.22 2.11 -27.99
N ASP A 710 17.00 0.89 -27.53
CA ASP A 710 16.65 -0.28 -28.35
C ASP A 710 15.14 -0.51 -28.46
N VAL A 711 14.31 0.32 -27.81
CA VAL A 711 12.88 0.38 -28.08
C VAL A 711 12.68 0.92 -29.50
N PRO A 712 12.03 0.17 -30.41
CA PRO A 712 11.86 0.60 -31.79
C PRO A 712 11.18 1.98 -31.88
N PRO A 713 11.73 2.94 -32.65
CA PRO A 713 11.10 4.23 -32.80
C PRO A 713 9.78 4.12 -33.57
N SER A 714 8.81 4.93 -33.18
CA SER A 714 7.56 5.07 -33.91
C SER A 714 7.79 5.81 -35.23
N PHE A 715 8.72 6.76 -35.24
CA PHE A 715 9.21 7.39 -36.48
C PHE A 715 10.70 7.75 -36.34
N SER A 716 11.48 7.53 -37.40
CA SER A 716 12.89 7.93 -37.45
C SER A 716 13.34 8.27 -38.87
N ALA A 717 13.83 9.49 -39.06
CA ALA A 717 14.50 9.96 -40.26
C ALA A 717 15.85 10.58 -39.88
N THR A 718 16.95 10.03 -40.38
CA THR A 718 18.29 10.56 -40.14
C THR A 718 18.62 11.72 -41.11
N PRO A 719 19.61 12.57 -40.79
CA PRO A 719 20.07 13.63 -41.70
C PRO A 719 20.38 13.17 -43.13
N SER A 720 21.02 12.00 -43.30
CA SER A 720 21.32 11.45 -44.64
C SER A 720 20.06 11.00 -45.37
N GLN A 721 19.11 10.39 -44.66
CA GLN A 721 17.83 9.95 -45.23
C GLN A 721 16.94 11.13 -45.66
N VAL A 722 17.02 12.26 -44.95
CA VAL A 722 16.31 13.49 -45.34
C VAL A 722 16.93 14.11 -46.59
N LYS A 723 18.27 14.16 -46.66
CA LYS A 723 19.01 14.81 -47.76
C LYS A 723 18.97 14.03 -49.08
N GLU A 724 18.98 12.71 -49.04
CA GLU A 724 19.06 11.87 -50.23
C GLU A 724 17.69 11.30 -50.64
N PRO A 725 17.10 11.71 -51.79
CA PRO A 725 15.79 11.23 -52.23
C PRO A 725 15.70 9.69 -52.36
N GLY A 726 16.82 9.03 -52.68
CA GLY A 726 16.90 7.57 -52.79
C GLY A 726 16.84 6.83 -51.44
N LEU A 727 17.15 7.49 -50.32
CA LEU A 727 17.15 6.90 -48.98
C LEU A 727 15.82 7.09 -48.23
N LYS A 728 14.85 7.84 -48.80
CA LYS A 728 13.52 8.05 -48.20
C LYS A 728 12.77 6.74 -47.90
N LYS A 729 13.02 5.68 -48.67
CA LYS A 729 12.43 4.34 -48.44
C LYS A 729 12.96 3.65 -47.18
N GLN A 730 14.03 4.16 -46.56
CA GLN A 730 14.65 3.63 -45.35
C GLN A 730 14.22 4.38 -44.08
N ILE A 731 13.36 5.40 -44.21
CA ILE A 731 12.74 6.08 -43.07
C ILE A 731 11.87 5.05 -42.33
N VAL A 732 12.05 4.97 -41.01
CA VAL A 732 11.17 4.16 -40.17
C VAL A 732 9.91 4.97 -39.93
N ASP A 733 8.77 4.45 -40.39
CA ASP A 733 7.45 4.97 -40.10
C ASP A 733 6.55 3.83 -39.63
N ALA A 734 6.35 3.77 -38.32
CA ALA A 734 5.54 2.79 -37.63
C ALA A 734 4.37 3.46 -36.88
N ALA A 735 4.11 4.75 -37.13
CA ALA A 735 3.12 5.57 -36.43
C ALA A 735 1.71 4.95 -36.45
N ASP A 736 1.37 4.16 -37.48
CA ASP A 736 0.08 3.45 -37.62
C ASP A 736 0.17 1.92 -37.44
N LYS A 737 1.39 1.37 -37.28
CA LYS A 737 1.62 -0.09 -37.18
C LYS A 737 1.77 -0.57 -35.73
N LEU A 738 2.31 0.28 -34.86
CA LEU A 738 2.56 -0.05 -33.45
C LEU A 738 1.50 0.52 -32.50
N SER A 739 0.79 1.57 -32.92
CA SER A 739 -0.27 2.24 -32.16
C SER A 739 -1.37 2.61 -33.16
N ARG A 740 -2.46 1.84 -33.22
CA ARG A 740 -3.62 2.22 -34.05
C ARG A 740 -4.53 3.11 -33.22
N LEU A 741 -4.83 4.31 -33.71
CA LEU A 741 -6.06 4.97 -33.30
C LEU A 741 -7.23 4.11 -33.79
N ALA A 742 -8.21 3.86 -32.93
CA ALA A 742 -9.38 3.06 -33.24
C ALA A 742 -10.32 3.78 -34.23
N PHE A 743 -9.84 4.10 -35.42
CA PHE A 743 -10.70 4.48 -36.53
C PHE A 743 -10.94 3.23 -37.37
N GLY A 744 -12.21 2.81 -37.42
CA GLY A 744 -12.66 1.67 -38.20
C GLY A 744 -12.32 1.79 -39.69
N GLU A 745 -12.35 0.66 -40.38
CA GLU A 745 -12.17 0.57 -41.83
C GLU A 745 -13.26 1.33 -42.60
N THR A 746 -13.16 2.66 -42.64
CA THR A 746 -13.99 3.50 -43.51
C THR A 746 -13.11 4.57 -44.16
N SER A 747 -13.14 4.55 -45.50
CA SER A 747 -12.51 5.43 -46.50
C SER A 747 -10.96 5.57 -46.50
N ARG A 748 -10.30 4.54 -47.04
CA ARG A 748 -8.95 4.64 -47.65
C ARG A 748 -8.87 5.54 -48.92
N GLN A 749 -9.83 6.42 -49.17
CA GLN A 749 -9.86 7.26 -50.38
C GLN A 749 -9.61 8.75 -50.16
N ASP A 750 -9.62 9.27 -48.92
CA ASP A 750 -9.40 10.71 -48.68
C ASP A 750 -8.15 11.06 -47.84
N VAL A 751 -7.37 10.06 -47.40
CA VAL A 751 -6.15 10.29 -46.58
C VAL A 751 -4.88 10.52 -47.42
N ALA A 752 -4.97 10.49 -48.76
CA ALA A 752 -3.86 10.87 -49.63
C ALA A 752 -3.57 12.40 -49.63
N ALA A 753 -4.35 13.20 -48.91
CA ALA A 753 -4.19 14.65 -48.80
C ALA A 753 -3.95 15.17 -47.36
N ALA A 754 -3.76 14.29 -46.36
CA ALA A 754 -3.35 14.71 -45.03
C ALA A 754 -1.82 14.81 -44.97
N THR A 755 -1.34 15.94 -45.47
CA THR A 755 0.03 16.40 -45.37
C THR A 755 0.52 16.37 -43.91
N ALA A 756 1.78 15.96 -43.74
CA ALA A 756 2.49 15.86 -42.48
C ALA A 756 2.26 17.04 -41.54
N CYS A 757 1.92 16.75 -40.28
CA CYS A 757 1.81 17.70 -39.16
C CYS A 757 3.15 18.40 -38.79
N CYS A 758 4.16 18.38 -39.66
CA CYS A 758 5.51 18.88 -39.39
C CYS A 758 6.10 19.74 -40.53
N ASN A 759 5.32 20.08 -41.56
CA ASN A 759 5.76 21.03 -42.59
C ASN A 759 4.78 22.20 -42.63
N ASP A 760 5.00 23.18 -41.75
CA ASP A 760 4.73 24.60 -42.01
C ASP A 760 5.24 25.38 -40.79
N HIS A 761 6.52 25.79 -40.85
CA HIS A 761 7.06 27.09 -40.42
C HIS A 761 8.53 27.21 -40.82
#